data_AF-A0A8D3AFD9-F1
#
_entry.id   AF-A0A8D3AFD9-F1
#
_cell.length_a   1.000
_cell.length_b   1.000
_cell.length_c   1.000
_cell.angle_alpha   90.00
_cell.angle_beta   90.00
_cell.angle_gamma   90.00
#
_symmetry.space_group_name_H-M   'P 1'
#
loop_
_entity.id
_entity.type
_entity.pdbx_description
1 polymer ?
#
loop_
_entity_poly.entity_id
_entity_poly.type
_entity_poly.pdbx_seq_one_letter_code
_entity_poly.pdbx_strand_id
1 'polypeptide(L)'
;MNKPQHDIIHHHLLQVNKLQHDIIHHHLLQVNKPQHDIIQHHLLQMDIHGKIREVLAETVRDDRGRSRRPPSEADFLRALQCRGIVDDVMKNLHLTQVDRSLHQWADTGSPPKPAAHHVDKDVTQLKKSNIDLSRRCLYLQVLGGKAFLEHLQEPEPLPGQVCSTFTLYLHFCNQRFRSKPVPCACEPNLEEGFLLELHRDGTEGSKMADATALLSMCDPVHLVLIKTDTSSETTLVSSHFLDWRTVLGSPSGKTCFAVELMGVGSECKVPAGVLTVSLELHPPPLAETLSPDIISTQQLLERQRTAEKERLFLVYAKRWWREFLEIRPSHQSKMVKIFAQDENGINRPVCCYVRVLRAGRLLESPRQAARFVSLLAHEKAPVVGGGGKQEQWCTLMAFVCRGKGDCEDHATLLCSLLLGFGLDAYVCVGTKAKGVPHTWVLTRGTDGSVTFWESLTAHRYLHKTIDPDAPPLPLQPKPSSPYRTVGCVFNHQTFLANCQPSDAVELCIFDLQNQSRWKAMSEEALKSVCAPGSVTSLPLLPPLCAPSLDPAAASNQMELEMRFLVSEHRKDLELATVWDDHLSYLLSSALSAYELERCTGVSCGNEEFQDAVRRAVPDGHTFKGFPINFLHRSARRAFSTSLKSPFCQEIVSCRGDHVRLAVRVRVFVYPEDACAVWLMFACKYRSVL
;
A
#
# COMPACT_ATOMS: atom_id res chain seq x y z
N MET A 1 36.84 -28.36 -51.09
CA MET A 1 38.04 -28.04 -50.28
C MET A 1 37.80 -26.70 -49.59
N ASN A 2 38.32 -26.53 -48.36
CA ASN A 2 38.24 -25.35 -47.48
C ASN A 2 37.09 -25.25 -46.46
N LYS A 3 36.59 -26.38 -45.93
CA LYS A 3 35.82 -26.39 -44.67
C LYS A 3 36.60 -26.76 -43.38
N PRO A 4 37.71 -27.54 -43.38
CA PRO A 4 38.40 -27.85 -42.12
C PRO A 4 39.39 -26.79 -41.64
N GLN A 5 39.71 -25.76 -42.44
CA GLN A 5 40.63 -24.68 -42.03
C GLN A 5 39.94 -23.52 -41.31
N HIS A 6 38.64 -23.30 -41.53
CA HIS A 6 37.90 -22.22 -40.87
C HIS A 6 37.57 -22.57 -39.41
N ASP A 7 37.26 -23.84 -39.13
CA ASP A 7 36.92 -24.30 -37.77
C ASP A 7 38.13 -24.35 -36.84
N ILE A 8 39.33 -24.62 -37.35
CA ILE A 8 40.58 -24.61 -36.57
C ILE A 8 40.99 -23.18 -36.19
N ILE A 9 40.79 -22.21 -37.10
CA ILE A 9 41.08 -20.79 -36.86
C ILE A 9 40.04 -20.19 -35.90
N HIS A 10 38.76 -20.54 -36.06
CA HIS A 10 37.69 -20.09 -35.17
C HIS A 10 37.84 -20.67 -33.75
N HIS A 11 38.26 -21.93 -33.62
CA HIS A 11 38.52 -22.54 -32.31
C HIS A 11 39.76 -21.96 -31.61
N HIS A 12 40.82 -21.61 -32.35
CA HIS A 12 41.99 -20.91 -31.78
C HIS A 12 41.66 -19.47 -31.36
N LEU A 13 40.84 -18.74 -32.14
CA LEU A 13 40.38 -17.39 -31.76
C LEU A 13 39.48 -17.41 -30.51
N LEU A 14 38.65 -18.44 -30.36
CA LEU A 14 37.83 -18.65 -29.15
C LEU A 14 38.68 -19.01 -27.93
N GLN A 15 39.74 -19.81 -28.07
CA GLN A 15 40.65 -20.11 -26.95
C GLN A 15 41.51 -18.91 -26.54
N VAL A 16 41.95 -18.07 -27.48
CA VAL A 16 42.73 -16.86 -27.20
C VAL A 16 41.85 -15.79 -26.52
N ASN A 17 40.61 -15.60 -26.98
CA ASN A 17 39.66 -14.69 -26.33
C ASN A 17 39.25 -15.18 -24.92
N LYS A 18 39.17 -16.50 -24.72
CA LYS A 18 38.85 -17.10 -23.40
C LYS A 18 40.00 -16.93 -22.40
N LEU A 19 41.26 -17.11 -22.83
CA LEU A 19 42.45 -16.81 -22.01
C LEU A 19 42.57 -15.32 -21.67
N GLN A 20 42.23 -14.41 -22.59
CA GLN A 20 42.18 -12.97 -22.30
C GLN A 20 41.08 -12.62 -21.28
N HIS A 21 39.91 -13.25 -21.39
CA HIS A 21 38.82 -13.04 -20.42
C HIS A 21 39.16 -13.60 -19.04
N ASP A 22 39.75 -14.79 -18.95
CA ASP A 22 40.05 -15.44 -17.68
C ASP A 22 41.20 -14.74 -16.92
N ILE A 23 42.20 -14.20 -17.62
CA ILE A 23 43.28 -13.40 -17.03
C ILE A 23 42.73 -12.07 -16.46
N ILE A 24 41.86 -11.39 -17.21
CA ILE A 24 41.21 -10.15 -16.78
C ILE A 24 40.26 -10.41 -15.60
N HIS A 25 39.51 -11.51 -15.65
CA HIS A 25 38.57 -11.91 -14.61
C HIS A 25 39.28 -12.32 -13.31
N HIS A 26 40.43 -12.99 -13.39
CA HIS A 26 41.21 -13.40 -12.22
C HIS A 26 41.94 -12.20 -11.55
N HIS A 27 42.31 -11.16 -12.31
CA HIS A 27 42.90 -9.94 -11.73
C HIS A 27 41.85 -9.01 -11.09
N LEU A 28 40.63 -8.95 -11.64
CA LEU A 28 39.52 -8.17 -11.08
C LEU A 28 38.87 -8.76 -9.81
N LEU A 29 39.20 -10.02 -9.49
CA LEU A 29 38.77 -10.68 -8.26
C LEU A 29 39.74 -10.47 -7.08
N GLN A 30 40.99 -10.07 -7.33
CA GLN A 30 42.00 -9.85 -6.27
C GLN A 30 42.09 -8.40 -5.77
N VAL A 31 41.43 -7.45 -6.42
CA VAL A 31 41.42 -6.04 -6.00
C VAL A 31 39.98 -5.63 -5.69
N ASN A 32 39.71 -5.29 -4.42
CA ASN A 32 38.41 -4.83 -3.90
C ASN A 32 37.70 -3.85 -4.87
N LYS A 33 36.49 -4.22 -5.30
CA LYS A 33 35.55 -3.41 -6.13
C LYS A 33 35.06 -2.17 -5.35
N PRO A 34 34.61 -1.07 -6.01
CA PRO A 34 33.82 -1.10 -7.25
C PRO A 34 34.25 -0.09 -8.33
N GLN A 35 33.84 -0.34 -9.58
CA GLN A 35 33.66 0.57 -10.74
C GLN A 35 33.95 -0.16 -12.07
N HIS A 36 33.38 -1.36 -12.26
CA HIS A 36 33.58 -2.13 -13.49
C HIS A 36 32.98 -1.39 -14.71
N ASP A 37 31.81 -0.78 -14.55
CA ASP A 37 31.10 -0.13 -15.66
C ASP A 37 31.65 1.25 -16.02
N ILE A 38 32.19 1.99 -15.03
CA ILE A 38 32.84 3.30 -15.28
C ILE A 38 34.17 3.10 -16.00
N ILE A 39 34.97 2.10 -15.59
CA ILE A 39 36.24 1.78 -16.26
C ILE A 39 35.98 1.27 -17.69
N GLN A 40 34.96 0.42 -17.88
CA GLN A 40 34.64 -0.15 -19.18
C GLN A 40 34.07 0.90 -20.16
N HIS A 41 33.28 1.86 -19.67
CA HIS A 41 32.82 3.01 -20.46
C HIS A 41 33.98 3.98 -20.79
N HIS A 42 34.91 4.21 -19.86
CA HIS A 42 36.05 5.12 -20.09
C HIS A 42 37.12 4.52 -21.03
N LEU A 43 37.32 3.19 -20.99
CA LEU A 43 38.20 2.46 -21.93
C LEU A 43 37.67 2.48 -23.37
N LEU A 44 36.35 2.58 -23.56
CA LEU A 44 35.70 2.75 -24.86
C LEU A 44 35.78 4.19 -25.40
N GLN A 45 35.89 5.20 -24.54
CA GLN A 45 35.94 6.61 -24.94
C GLN A 45 37.34 7.12 -25.35
N MET A 46 38.41 6.41 -25.01
CA MET A 46 39.76 6.70 -25.47
C MET A 46 40.25 5.59 -26.38
N ASP A 47 41.05 5.91 -27.40
CA ASP A 47 41.67 4.92 -28.31
C ASP A 47 42.80 4.10 -27.63
N ILE A 48 42.55 3.65 -26.40
CA ILE A 48 43.41 2.80 -25.59
C ILE A 48 43.41 1.39 -26.21
N HIS A 49 42.28 0.95 -26.77
CA HIS A 49 42.19 -0.31 -27.52
C HIS A 49 43.01 -0.29 -28.83
N GLY A 50 43.23 0.87 -29.45
CA GLY A 50 44.16 1.04 -30.58
C GLY A 50 45.62 0.94 -30.13
N LYS A 51 46.00 1.69 -29.08
CA LYS A 51 47.36 1.67 -28.50
C LYS A 51 47.76 0.29 -27.98
N ILE A 52 46.85 -0.44 -27.32
CA ILE A 52 47.09 -1.81 -26.85
C ILE A 52 47.27 -2.78 -28.04
N ARG A 53 46.49 -2.61 -29.12
CA ARG A 53 46.65 -3.40 -30.35
C ARG A 53 47.98 -3.14 -31.06
N GLU A 54 48.47 -1.91 -31.03
CA GLU A 54 49.73 -1.51 -31.65
C GLU A 54 50.93 -2.13 -30.91
N VAL A 55 50.90 -2.16 -29.57
CA VAL A 55 51.91 -2.85 -28.73
C VAL A 55 51.87 -4.37 -28.94
N LEU A 56 50.67 -4.95 -29.07
CA LEU A 56 50.50 -6.37 -29.43
C LEU A 56 51.02 -6.68 -30.84
N ALA A 57 50.79 -5.80 -31.82
CA ALA A 57 51.27 -5.98 -33.18
C ALA A 57 52.80 -5.89 -33.29
N GLU A 58 53.45 -5.06 -32.46
CA GLU A 58 54.91 -4.91 -32.42
C GLU A 58 55.60 -6.06 -31.66
N THR A 59 55.05 -6.50 -30.52
CA THR A 59 55.55 -7.69 -29.80
C THR A 59 55.42 -8.98 -30.63
N VAL A 60 54.47 -9.04 -31.57
CA VAL A 60 54.32 -10.16 -32.53
C VAL A 60 55.21 -10.00 -33.77
N ARG A 61 55.64 -8.77 -34.12
CA ARG A 61 56.57 -8.53 -35.26
C ARG A 61 58.03 -8.82 -34.90
N ASP A 62 58.44 -8.61 -33.66
CA ASP A 62 59.80 -8.92 -33.19
C ASP A 62 60.11 -10.44 -33.15
N ASP A 63 59.10 -11.30 -33.25
CA ASP A 63 59.23 -12.76 -33.19
C ASP A 63 59.45 -13.42 -34.56
N ARG A 64 59.51 -12.66 -35.66
CA ARG A 64 59.77 -13.22 -37.01
C ARG A 64 61.23 -13.62 -37.27
N GLY A 65 62.11 -13.54 -36.27
CA GLY A 65 63.57 -13.71 -36.45
C GLY A 65 64.25 -14.86 -35.70
N ARG A 66 63.77 -15.33 -34.54
CA ARG A 66 64.46 -16.39 -33.77
C ARG A 66 63.49 -17.20 -32.92
N SER A 67 63.44 -18.50 -33.16
CA SER A 67 62.60 -19.48 -32.43
C SER A 67 62.88 -19.47 -30.92
N ARG A 68 62.04 -18.77 -30.13
CA ARG A 68 61.89 -18.92 -28.66
C ARG A 68 60.46 -18.55 -28.26
N ARG A 69 59.97 -19.22 -27.20
CA ARG A 69 58.61 -19.25 -26.61
C ARG A 69 57.74 -17.98 -26.76
N PRO A 70 56.40 -18.13 -26.84
CA PRO A 70 55.46 -17.00 -26.87
C PRO A 70 55.66 -16.07 -25.66
N PRO A 71 55.51 -14.74 -25.82
CA PRO A 71 55.76 -13.77 -24.76
C PRO A 71 54.86 -14.04 -23.56
N SER A 72 55.44 -13.98 -22.35
CA SER A 72 54.67 -14.18 -21.12
C SER A 72 53.85 -12.93 -20.78
N GLU A 73 52.78 -13.11 -20.01
CA GLU A 73 51.94 -12.02 -19.51
C GLU A 73 52.75 -10.92 -18.80
N ALA A 74 53.83 -11.31 -18.11
CA ALA A 74 54.76 -10.40 -17.45
C ALA A 74 55.60 -9.56 -18.43
N ASP A 75 55.91 -10.07 -19.62
CA ASP A 75 56.64 -9.32 -20.67
C ASP A 75 55.74 -8.27 -21.32
N PHE A 76 54.48 -8.62 -21.51
CA PHE A 76 53.47 -7.70 -22.05
C PHE A 76 53.15 -6.55 -21.09
N LEU A 77 52.99 -6.85 -19.79
CA LEU A 77 52.80 -5.83 -18.75
C LEU A 77 53.99 -4.87 -18.65
N ARG A 78 55.22 -5.38 -18.76
CA ARG A 78 56.42 -4.52 -18.81
C ARG A 78 56.43 -3.62 -20.05
N ALA A 79 56.02 -4.12 -21.22
CA ALA A 79 55.95 -3.32 -22.44
C ALA A 79 54.91 -2.18 -22.34
N LEU A 80 53.78 -2.42 -21.68
CA LEU A 80 52.74 -1.40 -21.43
C LEU A 80 53.19 -0.34 -20.42
N GLN A 81 53.92 -0.75 -19.37
CA GLN A 81 54.50 0.16 -18.37
C GLN A 81 55.63 1.01 -18.97
N CYS A 82 56.55 0.43 -19.74
CA CYS A 82 57.64 1.16 -20.40
C CYS A 82 57.17 2.21 -21.40
N ARG A 83 55.93 2.10 -21.91
CA ARG A 83 55.31 3.07 -22.83
C ARG A 83 54.41 4.08 -22.13
N GLY A 84 54.35 4.07 -20.80
CA GLY A 84 53.58 5.03 -20.00
C GLY A 84 52.06 4.90 -20.14
N ILE A 85 51.56 3.83 -20.77
CA ILE A 85 50.12 3.65 -21.04
C ILE A 85 49.37 3.35 -19.73
N VAL A 86 50.00 2.62 -18.81
CA VAL A 86 49.45 2.32 -17.48
C VAL A 86 49.38 3.58 -16.62
N ASP A 87 50.40 4.43 -16.69
CA ASP A 87 50.46 5.68 -15.93
C ASP A 87 49.45 6.73 -16.45
N ASP A 88 49.24 6.80 -17.76
CA ASP A 88 48.23 7.67 -18.39
C ASP A 88 46.79 7.31 -17.94
N VAL A 89 46.50 6.01 -17.81
CA VAL A 89 45.19 5.53 -17.32
C VAL A 89 45.02 5.85 -15.84
N MET A 90 46.07 5.65 -15.03
CA MET A 90 46.03 5.91 -13.58
C MET A 90 45.93 7.40 -13.25
N LYS A 91 46.60 8.27 -14.01
CA LYS A 91 46.57 9.73 -13.76
C LYS A 91 45.20 10.35 -14.03
N ASN A 92 44.47 9.83 -15.01
CA ASN A 92 43.11 10.28 -15.32
C ASN A 92 42.06 9.73 -14.36
N LEU A 93 42.31 8.58 -13.72
CA LEU A 93 41.46 8.05 -12.65
C LEU A 93 41.53 8.87 -11.34
N HIS A 94 42.61 9.63 -11.10
CA HIS A 94 42.80 10.42 -9.87
C HIS A 94 42.26 11.86 -9.94
N LEU A 95 41.90 12.37 -11.13
CA LEU A 95 41.42 13.74 -11.32
C LEU A 95 39.95 13.97 -10.92
N THR A 96 39.18 12.91 -10.64
CA THR A 96 37.76 12.98 -10.30
C THR A 96 37.44 12.87 -8.81
N GLN A 97 38.44 12.71 -7.92
CA GLN A 97 38.21 12.43 -6.51
C GLN A 97 38.53 13.55 -5.51
N VAL A 98 38.92 14.75 -5.97
CA VAL A 98 39.16 15.89 -5.06
C VAL A 98 38.60 17.18 -5.66
N ASP A 99 37.37 17.54 -5.28
CA ASP A 99 37.03 18.94 -5.02
C ASP A 99 35.76 19.06 -4.15
N ARG A 100 35.99 19.18 -2.83
CA ARG A 100 34.96 19.64 -1.88
C ARG A 100 35.63 20.17 -0.60
N SER A 101 35.80 21.49 -0.52
CA SER A 101 35.72 22.23 0.75
C SER A 101 35.28 23.68 0.51
N LEU A 102 34.52 24.20 1.49
CA LEU A 102 33.70 25.42 1.47
C LEU A 102 34.50 26.74 1.53
N HIS A 103 33.94 27.85 1.01
CA HIS A 103 33.30 28.93 1.79
C HIS A 103 32.98 30.23 1.00
N GLN A 104 31.85 30.85 1.40
CA GLN A 104 31.50 32.30 1.42
C GLN A 104 30.77 33.01 0.25
N TRP A 105 29.52 33.37 0.60
CA TRP A 105 28.83 34.67 0.47
C TRP A 105 28.19 35.18 -0.85
N ALA A 106 26.86 35.34 -0.73
CA ALA A 106 26.03 36.53 -0.97
C ALA A 106 25.52 36.90 -2.39
N ASP A 107 24.19 37.07 -2.41
CA ASP A 107 23.38 38.12 -3.05
C ASP A 107 22.85 38.04 -4.51
N THR A 108 21.57 38.43 -4.60
CA THR A 108 20.79 39.02 -5.72
C THR A 108 20.18 38.18 -6.88
N GLY A 109 18.83 38.18 -6.95
CA GLY A 109 18.07 38.87 -8.02
C GLY A 109 17.60 38.16 -9.32
N SER A 110 16.43 37.48 -9.30
CA SER A 110 15.37 37.42 -10.37
C SER A 110 15.62 36.73 -11.76
N PRO A 111 14.56 36.33 -12.52
CA PRO A 111 14.52 35.16 -13.47
C PRO A 111 14.47 35.54 -14.98
N PRO A 112 14.57 34.61 -15.99
CA PRO A 112 13.41 33.81 -16.49
C PRO A 112 13.67 32.47 -17.26
N LYS A 113 12.77 31.47 -17.08
CA LYS A 113 12.12 30.56 -18.08
C LYS A 113 12.95 29.66 -19.07
N PRO A 114 12.35 28.68 -19.79
CA PRO A 114 12.71 27.26 -19.69
C PRO A 114 13.26 26.64 -20.99
N ALA A 115 14.03 25.54 -20.87
CA ALA A 115 14.20 24.58 -21.96
C ALA A 115 14.57 23.19 -21.41
N ALA A 116 13.89 22.19 -21.95
CA ALA A 116 14.05 20.77 -21.67
C ALA A 116 15.43 20.26 -22.05
N HIS A 117 16.02 19.36 -21.26
CA HIS A 117 16.79 18.21 -21.74
C HIS A 117 16.84 17.13 -20.65
N HIS A 118 16.29 15.97 -21.00
CA HIS A 118 16.42 14.71 -20.29
C HIS A 118 17.90 14.30 -20.26
N VAL A 119 18.45 14.04 -19.07
CA VAL A 119 19.71 13.30 -18.90
C VAL A 119 19.50 12.29 -17.77
N ASP A 120 19.83 11.05 -18.10
CA ASP A 120 19.89 9.87 -17.25
C ASP A 120 20.59 10.14 -15.92
N LYS A 121 19.96 9.70 -14.82
CA LYS A 121 20.58 9.68 -13.49
C LYS A 121 20.30 8.34 -12.85
N ASP A 122 21.13 7.38 -13.23
CA ASP A 122 21.36 6.17 -12.46
C ASP A 122 22.15 6.49 -11.18
N VAL A 123 21.65 5.93 -10.07
CA VAL A 123 22.36 5.68 -8.81
C VAL A 123 23.02 6.90 -8.14
N THR A 124 22.23 7.85 -7.66
CA THR A 124 22.54 8.64 -6.43
C THR A 124 21.35 9.42 -5.86
N GLN A 125 20.13 8.93 -6.06
CA GLN A 125 18.96 9.42 -5.36
C GLN A 125 18.25 8.29 -4.61
N LEU A 126 18.92 7.73 -3.59
CA LEU A 126 18.17 7.53 -2.36
C LEU A 126 17.58 8.90 -2.04
N LYS A 127 16.24 9.01 -2.00
CA LYS A 127 15.61 10.11 -1.27
C LYS A 127 16.31 10.13 0.08
N LYS A 128 17.06 11.21 0.37
CA LYS A 128 17.61 11.48 1.69
C LYS A 128 16.44 11.63 2.65
N SER A 129 15.85 10.52 3.07
CA SER A 129 15.34 10.41 4.43
C SER A 129 16.55 10.58 5.33
N ASN A 130 16.36 11.25 6.47
CA ASN A 130 17.37 11.41 7.51
C ASN A 130 17.71 10.03 8.12
N ILE A 131 18.42 9.17 7.39
CA ILE A 131 18.82 7.86 7.88
C ILE A 131 20.01 8.08 8.82
N ASP A 132 19.76 7.87 10.10
CA ASP A 132 20.76 7.94 11.15
C ASP A 132 21.68 6.70 11.05
N LEU A 133 22.81 6.85 10.37
CA LEU A 133 23.83 5.80 10.22
C LEU A 133 24.47 5.37 11.55
N SER A 134 24.12 6.01 12.68
CA SER A 134 24.51 5.54 14.02
C SER A 134 23.65 4.38 14.51
N ARG A 135 22.57 4.02 13.79
CA ARG A 135 21.62 2.95 14.13
C ARG A 135 21.74 1.77 13.17
N ARG A 136 21.44 0.57 13.67
CA ARG A 136 21.39 -0.62 12.82
C ARG A 136 20.16 -0.58 11.92
N CYS A 137 20.38 -0.96 10.66
CA CYS A 137 19.36 -1.09 9.65
C CYS A 137 19.45 -2.48 9.02
N LEU A 138 18.32 -3.04 8.65
CA LEU A 138 18.20 -4.23 7.83
C LEU A 138 17.92 -3.78 6.40
N TYR A 139 18.80 -4.10 5.46
CA TYR A 139 18.56 -3.93 4.04
C TYR A 139 17.94 -5.22 3.48
N LEU A 140 16.68 -5.15 3.07
CA LEU A 140 15.95 -6.24 2.42
C LEU A 140 15.88 -5.96 0.93
N GLN A 141 16.48 -6.83 0.14
CA GLN A 141 16.46 -6.76 -1.31
C GLN A 141 15.68 -7.94 -1.88
N VAL A 142 14.68 -7.65 -2.70
CA VAL A 142 14.03 -8.65 -3.55
C VAL A 142 14.83 -8.70 -4.85
N LEU A 143 15.33 -9.89 -5.21
CA LEU A 143 16.16 -10.12 -6.39
C LEU A 143 15.35 -10.58 -7.61
N GLY A 144 14.09 -10.96 -7.41
CA GLY A 144 13.19 -11.41 -8.47
C GLY A 144 12.10 -12.35 -7.97
N GLY A 145 11.07 -12.54 -8.78
CA GLY A 145 10.00 -13.51 -8.55
C GLY A 145 10.06 -14.66 -9.56
N LYS A 146 9.62 -15.86 -9.14
CA LYS A 146 9.50 -17.05 -9.99
C LYS A 146 8.26 -17.86 -9.64
N ALA A 147 7.87 -18.76 -10.53
CA ALA A 147 6.80 -19.74 -10.34
C ALA A 147 5.41 -19.12 -10.05
N PHE A 148 5.12 -17.95 -10.64
CA PHE A 148 3.78 -17.35 -10.62
C PHE A 148 2.91 -17.96 -11.72
N LEU A 149 2.56 -19.24 -11.56
CA LEU A 149 2.02 -20.09 -12.63
C LEU A 149 0.67 -19.62 -13.19
N GLU A 150 -0.13 -18.89 -12.43
CA GLU A 150 -1.39 -18.29 -12.89
C GLU A 150 -1.19 -17.24 -13.99
N HIS A 151 0.04 -16.74 -14.16
CA HIS A 151 0.40 -15.69 -15.11
C HIS A 151 1.27 -16.19 -16.26
N LEU A 152 1.23 -17.50 -16.55
CA LEU A 152 1.94 -18.10 -17.70
C LEU A 152 1.46 -17.56 -19.06
N GLN A 153 0.20 -17.13 -19.14
CA GLN A 153 -0.44 -16.67 -20.39
C GLN A 153 -0.59 -15.15 -20.47
N GLU A 154 -0.09 -14.39 -19.49
CA GLU A 154 -0.12 -12.92 -19.57
C GLU A 154 0.77 -12.48 -20.75
N PRO A 155 0.25 -11.65 -21.67
CA PRO A 155 1.01 -11.22 -22.85
C PRO A 155 2.23 -10.39 -22.43
N GLU A 156 3.31 -10.49 -23.20
CA GLU A 156 4.48 -9.64 -22.98
C GLU A 156 4.08 -8.15 -23.01
N PRO A 157 4.55 -7.35 -22.04
CA PRO A 157 4.16 -5.95 -21.95
C PRO A 157 4.73 -5.15 -23.12
N LEU A 158 3.87 -4.73 -24.05
CA LEU A 158 4.23 -3.82 -25.13
C LEU A 158 4.21 -2.36 -24.66
N PRO A 159 5.13 -1.49 -25.14
CA PRO A 159 5.15 -0.07 -24.79
C PRO A 159 3.80 0.62 -25.08
N GLY A 160 3.20 1.23 -24.05
CA GLY A 160 1.92 1.93 -24.16
C GLY A 160 0.67 1.04 -24.01
N GLN A 161 0.82 -0.28 -23.89
CA GLN A 161 -0.30 -1.17 -23.59
C GLN A 161 -0.52 -1.25 -22.08
N VAL A 162 -1.78 -1.13 -21.65
CA VAL A 162 -2.16 -1.35 -20.25
C VAL A 162 -2.07 -2.84 -19.94
N CYS A 163 -1.22 -3.22 -18.99
CA CYS A 163 -1.08 -4.60 -18.52
C CYS A 163 -1.38 -4.69 -17.02
N SER A 164 -1.65 -5.91 -16.54
CA SER A 164 -1.74 -6.18 -15.11
C SER A 164 -0.36 -6.03 -14.47
N THR A 165 -0.31 -5.51 -13.25
CA THR A 165 0.95 -5.29 -12.53
C THR A 165 0.91 -5.84 -11.11
N PHE A 166 2.05 -6.32 -10.62
CA PHE A 166 2.31 -6.62 -9.22
C PHE A 166 2.94 -5.41 -8.53
N THR A 167 2.51 -5.16 -7.30
CA THR A 167 3.16 -4.21 -6.39
C THR A 167 3.38 -4.90 -5.05
N LEU A 168 4.63 -4.89 -4.58
CA LEU A 168 5.01 -5.45 -3.30
C LEU A 168 5.01 -4.34 -2.24
N TYR A 169 4.28 -4.56 -1.16
CA TYR A 169 4.25 -3.71 0.01
C TYR A 169 4.96 -4.40 1.17
N LEU A 170 5.71 -3.62 1.94
CA LEU A 170 6.38 -4.10 3.15
C LEU A 170 5.97 -3.29 4.35
N HIS A 171 5.77 -3.97 5.47
CA HIS A 171 5.56 -3.35 6.77
C HIS A 171 6.45 -3.99 7.82
N PHE A 172 7.15 -3.16 8.59
CA PHE A 172 8.01 -3.58 9.69
C PHE A 172 8.00 -2.53 10.79
N CYS A 173 7.64 -2.94 12.00
CA CYS A 173 7.45 -2.05 13.15
C CYS A 173 6.48 -0.89 12.85
N ASN A 174 6.98 0.32 12.63
CA ASN A 174 6.20 1.51 12.26
C ASN A 174 6.66 2.09 10.91
N GLN A 175 7.22 1.25 10.04
CA GLN A 175 7.74 1.62 8.73
C GLN A 175 6.97 0.88 7.64
N ARG A 176 6.62 1.59 6.57
CA ARG A 176 5.99 1.01 5.37
C ARG A 176 6.73 1.41 4.12
N PHE A 177 6.78 0.46 3.19
CA PHE A 177 7.39 0.64 1.89
C PHE A 177 6.49 0.06 0.80
N ARG A 178 6.66 0.57 -0.42
CA ARG A 178 6.01 0.07 -1.63
C ARG A 178 7.04 -0.01 -2.75
N SER A 179 7.06 -1.12 -3.49
CA SER A 179 7.85 -1.26 -4.72
C SER A 179 7.27 -0.42 -5.85
N LYS A 180 8.01 -0.30 -6.95
CA LYS A 180 7.39 0.08 -8.23
C LYS A 180 6.43 -1.02 -8.70
N PRO A 181 5.36 -0.67 -9.45
CA PRO A 181 4.54 -1.65 -10.15
C PRO A 181 5.36 -2.36 -11.23
N VAL A 182 5.28 -3.69 -11.27
CA VAL A 182 5.98 -4.55 -12.24
C VAL A 182 4.95 -5.36 -13.01
N PRO A 183 5.04 -5.50 -14.34
CA PRO A 183 4.11 -6.33 -15.12
C PRO A 183 3.98 -7.75 -14.55
N CYS A 184 2.74 -8.26 -14.48
CA CYS A 184 2.50 -9.64 -14.08
C CYS A 184 3.10 -10.61 -15.11
N ALA A 185 3.88 -11.57 -14.62
CA ALA A 185 4.50 -12.63 -15.42
C ALA A 185 4.74 -13.86 -14.53
N CYS A 186 5.07 -15.01 -15.11
CA CYS A 186 5.50 -16.19 -14.37
C CYS A 186 6.82 -15.95 -13.60
N GLU A 187 7.71 -15.14 -14.17
CA GLU A 187 8.97 -14.70 -13.56
C GLU A 187 9.06 -13.17 -13.55
N PRO A 188 8.34 -12.48 -12.65
CA PRO A 188 8.29 -11.03 -12.63
C PRO A 188 9.61 -10.43 -12.12
N ASN A 189 10.07 -9.37 -12.79
CA ASN A 189 11.27 -8.62 -12.39
C ASN A 189 10.98 -7.66 -11.22
N LEU A 190 10.84 -8.22 -10.02
CA LEU A 190 10.56 -7.49 -8.76
C LEU A 190 11.82 -6.95 -8.07
N GLU A 191 12.89 -6.66 -8.82
CA GLU A 191 14.16 -6.17 -8.27
C GLU A 191 13.98 -4.82 -7.55
N GLU A 192 13.95 -4.84 -6.22
CA GLU A 192 13.72 -3.67 -5.37
C GLU A 192 14.43 -3.82 -4.02
N GLY A 193 14.92 -2.70 -3.47
CA GLY A 193 15.63 -2.67 -2.19
C GLY A 193 14.93 -1.79 -1.17
N PHE A 194 14.81 -2.27 0.06
CA PHE A 194 14.18 -1.59 1.19
C PHE A 194 15.14 -1.53 2.36
N LEU A 195 15.28 -0.35 2.97
CA LEU A 195 16.13 -0.16 4.14
C LEU A 195 15.23 0.05 5.36
N LEU A 196 15.22 -0.94 6.26
CA LEU A 196 14.38 -1.00 7.45
C LEU A 196 15.19 -0.66 8.69
N GLU A 197 14.80 0.37 9.42
CA GLU A 197 15.49 0.75 10.65
C GLU A 197 15.14 -0.20 11.81
N LEU A 198 16.14 -0.71 12.53
CA LEU A 198 15.97 -1.64 13.64
C LEU A 198 15.88 -0.86 14.95
N HIS A 199 14.68 -0.35 15.25
CA HIS A 199 14.40 0.42 16.46
C HIS A 199 13.85 -0.44 17.60
N ARG A 200 14.37 -0.21 18.81
CA ARG A 200 13.74 -0.65 20.07
C ARG A 200 13.16 0.56 20.77
N ASP A 201 11.83 0.62 20.89
CA ASP A 201 11.13 1.68 21.62
C ASP A 201 11.67 1.77 23.07
N GLY A 202 12.05 2.99 23.48
CA GLY A 202 12.44 3.29 24.87
C GLY A 202 13.93 3.33 25.18
N THR A 203 14.82 3.19 24.19
CA THR A 203 16.27 3.41 24.41
C THR A 203 16.66 4.81 23.93
N GLU A 204 16.90 5.74 24.85
CA GLU A 204 17.56 7.00 24.54
C GLU A 204 18.89 6.73 23.83
N GLY A 205 19.08 7.41 22.70
CA GLY A 205 20.11 7.09 21.72
C GLY A 205 21.51 7.28 22.25
N SER A 206 22.29 6.19 22.28
CA SER A 206 23.77 6.26 22.24
C SER A 206 24.43 4.91 21.93
N LYS A 207 23.79 3.77 22.21
CA LYS A 207 24.39 2.43 21.98
C LYS A 207 23.69 1.69 20.84
N MET A 208 24.48 1.30 19.85
CA MET A 208 24.05 0.45 18.74
C MET A 208 23.58 -0.92 19.28
N ALA A 209 22.43 -1.42 18.82
CA ALA A 209 21.87 -2.69 19.30
C ALA A 209 22.87 -3.85 19.12
N ASP A 210 23.05 -4.69 20.15
CA ASP A 210 23.90 -5.87 20.06
C ASP A 210 23.12 -7.08 19.50
N ALA A 211 23.81 -8.20 19.25
CA ALA A 211 23.20 -9.38 18.66
C ALA A 211 22.03 -9.94 19.52
N THR A 212 22.16 -9.88 20.84
CA THR A 212 21.12 -10.34 21.78
C THR A 212 19.89 -9.44 21.76
N ALA A 213 20.08 -8.12 21.72
CA ALA A 213 18.99 -7.16 21.57
C ALA A 213 18.26 -7.36 20.24
N LEU A 214 18.99 -7.57 19.14
CA LEU A 214 18.41 -7.87 17.84
C LEU A 214 17.63 -9.19 17.83
N LEU A 215 18.16 -10.24 18.47
CA LEU A 215 17.48 -11.54 18.57
C LEU A 215 16.14 -11.44 19.32
N SER A 216 16.06 -10.54 20.31
CA SER A 216 14.84 -10.30 21.09
C SER A 216 13.72 -9.58 20.35
N MET A 217 14.01 -8.99 19.18
CA MET A 217 13.00 -8.36 18.32
C MET A 217 12.30 -9.44 17.49
N CYS A 218 11.11 -9.84 17.92
CA CYS A 218 10.35 -10.92 17.30
C CYS A 218 9.35 -10.44 16.22
N ASP A 219 9.31 -9.14 15.92
CA ASP A 219 8.44 -8.59 14.88
C ASP A 219 8.87 -9.09 13.49
N PRO A 220 7.97 -9.74 12.73
CA PRO A 220 8.26 -10.17 11.37
C PRO A 220 8.14 -9.00 10.39
N VAL A 221 8.82 -9.11 9.24
CA VAL A 221 8.55 -8.24 8.09
C VAL A 221 7.32 -8.77 7.38
N HIS A 222 6.26 -7.97 7.33
CA HIS A 222 5.02 -8.32 6.64
C HIS A 222 5.11 -7.92 5.17
N LEU A 223 5.15 -8.92 4.29
CA LEU A 223 5.17 -8.78 2.84
C LEU A 223 3.74 -8.97 2.31
N VAL A 224 3.22 -7.97 1.59
CA VAL A 224 1.90 -8.02 0.96
C VAL A 224 2.04 -7.80 -0.54
N LEU A 225 1.65 -8.79 -1.34
CA LEU A 225 1.69 -8.71 -2.79
C LEU A 225 0.29 -8.41 -3.33
N ILE A 226 0.16 -7.28 -4.04
CA ILE A 226 -1.09 -6.86 -4.68
C ILE A 226 -0.94 -6.95 -6.20
N LYS A 227 -1.92 -7.56 -6.87
CA LYS A 227 -2.10 -7.46 -8.31
C LYS A 227 -3.06 -6.31 -8.60
N THR A 228 -2.73 -5.48 -9.57
CA THR A 228 -3.64 -4.47 -10.14
C THR A 228 -3.89 -4.85 -11.58
N ASP A 229 -5.14 -5.08 -11.95
CA ASP A 229 -5.50 -5.43 -13.33
C ASP A 229 -5.57 -4.21 -14.26
N THR A 230 -5.86 -4.44 -15.53
CA THR A 230 -5.98 -3.39 -16.55
C THR A 230 -7.18 -2.45 -16.31
N SER A 231 -8.15 -2.86 -15.50
CA SER A 231 -9.31 -2.07 -15.09
C SER A 231 -9.08 -1.25 -13.81
N SER A 232 -7.86 -1.31 -13.27
CA SER A 232 -7.44 -0.71 -11.99
C SER A 232 -8.10 -1.34 -10.77
N GLU A 233 -8.60 -2.57 -10.89
CA GLU A 233 -9.08 -3.35 -9.76
C GLU A 233 -7.89 -4.07 -9.11
N THR A 234 -7.86 -4.02 -7.78
CA THR A 234 -6.79 -4.59 -6.96
C THR A 234 -7.19 -5.95 -6.39
N THR A 235 -6.28 -6.91 -6.37
CA THR A 235 -6.48 -8.20 -5.70
C THR A 235 -5.30 -8.52 -4.82
N LEU A 236 -5.58 -9.07 -3.64
CA LEU A 236 -4.54 -9.57 -2.74
C LEU A 236 -4.09 -10.93 -3.23
N VAL A 237 -2.81 -11.05 -3.58
CA VAL A 237 -2.19 -12.29 -4.06
C VAL A 237 -1.59 -13.08 -2.91
N SER A 238 -0.87 -12.40 -2.02
CA SER A 238 -0.22 -13.04 -0.87
C SER A 238 -0.03 -12.08 0.31
N SER A 239 -0.06 -12.63 1.52
CA SER A 239 0.21 -11.96 2.79
C SER A 239 1.17 -12.82 3.63
N HIS A 240 2.47 -12.54 3.56
CA HIS A 240 3.52 -13.38 4.13
C HIS A 240 4.27 -12.68 5.28
N PHE A 241 4.53 -13.40 6.38
CA PHE A 241 5.29 -12.90 7.52
C PHE A 241 6.70 -13.49 7.51
N LEU A 242 7.68 -12.68 7.12
CA LEU A 242 9.08 -13.07 7.02
C LEU A 242 9.82 -12.84 8.34
N ASP A 243 10.42 -13.88 8.91
CA ASP A 243 11.39 -13.74 10.00
C ASP A 243 12.77 -13.37 9.42
N TRP A 244 13.26 -12.20 9.80
CA TRP A 244 14.50 -11.62 9.27
C TRP A 244 15.75 -12.03 10.08
N ARG A 245 15.60 -12.64 11.27
CA ARG A 245 16.69 -12.88 12.22
C ARG A 245 17.70 -13.91 11.75
N THR A 246 17.41 -14.64 10.67
CA THR A 246 18.37 -15.54 10.00
C THR A 246 19.65 -14.82 9.60
N VAL A 247 19.58 -13.51 9.30
CA VAL A 247 20.76 -12.68 8.98
C VAL A 247 21.75 -12.56 10.14
N LEU A 248 21.30 -12.70 11.39
CA LEU A 248 22.14 -12.56 12.59
C LEU A 248 23.18 -13.69 12.74
N GLY A 249 22.95 -14.82 12.05
CA GLY A 249 23.87 -15.95 12.06
C GLY A 249 24.89 -15.94 10.91
N SER A 250 24.81 -14.98 10.00
CA SER A 250 25.71 -14.91 8.85
C SER A 250 27.02 -14.17 9.18
N PRO A 251 28.20 -14.78 8.97
CA PRO A 251 29.50 -14.12 9.15
C PRO A 251 29.69 -12.86 8.28
N SER A 252 29.07 -12.83 7.10
CA SER A 252 29.13 -11.67 6.20
C SER A 252 28.08 -10.61 6.54
N GLY A 253 27.22 -10.85 7.53
CA GLY A 253 26.04 -10.02 7.80
C GLY A 253 25.00 -10.06 6.68
N LYS A 254 25.12 -11.01 5.74
CA LYS A 254 24.27 -11.13 4.55
C LYS A 254 23.73 -12.55 4.38
N THR A 255 22.46 -12.68 4.05
CA THR A 255 21.80 -13.95 3.70
C THR A 255 21.02 -13.79 2.41
N CYS A 256 20.81 -14.90 1.69
CA CYS A 256 20.00 -14.96 0.48
C CYS A 256 19.27 -16.29 0.44
N PHE A 257 17.95 -16.26 0.27
CA PHE A 257 17.10 -17.45 0.29
C PHE A 257 15.79 -17.22 -0.48
N ALA A 258 15.09 -18.31 -0.78
CA ALA A 258 13.79 -18.28 -1.41
C ALA A 258 12.66 -18.17 -0.36
N VAL A 259 11.69 -17.31 -0.63
CA VAL A 259 10.48 -17.12 0.18
C VAL A 259 9.28 -17.58 -0.63
N GLU A 260 8.63 -18.65 -0.19
CA GLU A 260 7.41 -19.16 -0.78
C GLU A 260 6.21 -18.30 -0.34
N LEU A 261 5.54 -17.68 -1.30
CA LEU A 261 4.34 -16.90 -1.11
C LEU A 261 3.12 -17.80 -1.27
N MET A 262 2.31 -17.91 -0.22
CA MET A 262 1.04 -18.62 -0.28
C MET A 262 -0.07 -17.70 -0.78
N GLY A 263 -1.07 -18.27 -1.46
CA GLY A 263 -2.31 -17.57 -1.79
C GLY A 263 -3.08 -17.12 -0.55
N VAL A 264 -4.28 -16.57 -0.75
CA VAL A 264 -5.14 -16.07 0.34
C VAL A 264 -6.54 -16.66 0.28
N GLY A 265 -7.27 -16.58 1.40
CA GLY A 265 -8.64 -17.07 1.49
C GLY A 265 -8.75 -18.57 1.26
N SER A 266 -9.54 -18.99 0.27
CA SER A 266 -9.68 -20.41 -0.10
C SER A 266 -8.39 -21.04 -0.65
N GLU A 267 -7.47 -20.21 -1.14
CA GLU A 267 -6.21 -20.61 -1.76
C GLU A 267 -5.01 -20.48 -0.79
N CYS A 268 -5.26 -20.25 0.51
CA CYS A 268 -4.19 -20.06 1.50
C CYS A 268 -3.24 -21.25 1.69
N LYS A 269 -3.57 -22.41 1.12
CA LYS A 269 -2.74 -23.63 1.10
C LYS A 269 -2.08 -23.89 -0.26
N VAL A 270 -2.30 -23.03 -1.24
CA VAL A 270 -1.75 -23.12 -2.59
C VAL A 270 -0.65 -22.08 -2.74
N PRO A 271 0.56 -22.45 -3.19
CA PRO A 271 1.61 -21.48 -3.46
C PRO A 271 1.20 -20.56 -4.63
N ALA A 272 1.30 -19.25 -4.43
CA ALA A 272 1.06 -18.24 -5.45
C ALA A 272 2.34 -17.93 -6.27
N GLY A 273 3.52 -18.08 -5.66
CA GLY A 273 4.82 -17.86 -6.30
C GLY A 273 5.96 -17.83 -5.29
N VAL A 274 7.18 -17.60 -5.76
CA VAL A 274 8.40 -17.59 -4.93
C VAL A 274 9.17 -16.29 -5.17
N LEU A 275 9.60 -15.63 -4.11
CA LEU A 275 10.52 -14.49 -4.16
C LEU A 275 11.93 -14.93 -3.78
N THR A 276 12.94 -14.46 -4.50
CA THR A 276 14.33 -14.56 -4.04
C THR A 276 14.66 -13.31 -3.23
N VAL A 277 14.96 -13.47 -1.94
CA VAL A 277 15.18 -12.36 -1.00
C VAL A 277 16.60 -12.42 -0.46
N SER A 278 17.28 -11.27 -0.43
CA SER A 278 18.54 -11.07 0.28
C SER A 278 18.35 -10.10 1.44
N LEU A 279 18.89 -10.46 2.60
CA LEU A 279 18.92 -9.63 3.79
C LEU A 279 20.36 -9.27 4.13
N GLU A 280 20.63 -8.01 4.42
CA GLU A 280 21.95 -7.51 4.79
C GLU A 280 21.85 -6.55 5.97
N LEU A 281 22.69 -6.73 6.99
CA LEU A 281 22.70 -5.87 8.17
C LEU A 281 23.71 -4.73 8.01
N HIS A 282 23.24 -3.50 8.18
CA HIS A 282 24.05 -2.28 8.10
C HIS A 282 24.09 -1.55 9.45
N PRO A 283 25.25 -1.06 9.93
CA PRO A 283 26.59 -1.29 9.39
C PRO A 283 27.09 -2.73 9.69
N PRO A 284 27.81 -3.38 8.75
CA PRO A 284 28.41 -4.68 8.97
C PRO A 284 29.79 -4.60 9.64
N PRO A 285 30.26 -5.67 10.31
CA PRO A 285 29.51 -6.82 10.83
C PRO A 285 29.12 -6.66 12.32
N LEU A 286 28.29 -7.58 12.82
CA LEU A 286 28.16 -7.79 14.28
C LEU A 286 29.53 -8.24 14.83
N ALA A 287 29.91 -7.76 16.02
CA ALA A 287 31.18 -8.16 16.64
C ALA A 287 31.22 -9.68 16.93
N GLU A 288 30.07 -10.26 17.26
CA GLU A 288 29.85 -11.69 17.43
C GLU A 288 28.60 -12.10 16.64
N THR A 289 28.72 -13.11 15.79
CA THR A 289 27.56 -13.72 15.13
C THR A 289 26.92 -14.75 16.04
N LEU A 290 25.60 -14.89 15.94
CA LEU A 290 24.87 -15.91 16.69
C LEU A 290 24.95 -17.26 15.96
N SER A 291 25.03 -18.37 16.69
CA SER A 291 24.93 -19.68 16.03
C SER A 291 23.52 -19.87 15.46
N PRO A 292 23.37 -20.54 14.31
CA PRO A 292 22.05 -20.83 13.73
C PRO A 292 21.18 -21.67 14.68
N ASP A 293 21.79 -22.49 15.53
CA ASP A 293 21.09 -23.28 16.55
C ASP A 293 20.47 -22.39 17.64
N ILE A 294 21.15 -21.32 18.06
CA ILE A 294 20.59 -20.35 19.02
C ILE A 294 19.39 -19.64 18.42
N ILE A 295 19.49 -19.17 17.17
CA ILE A 295 18.41 -18.46 16.48
C ILE A 295 17.20 -19.37 16.30
N SER A 296 17.40 -20.58 15.78
CA SER A 296 16.33 -21.55 15.56
C SER A 296 15.68 -22.02 16.86
N THR A 297 16.46 -22.21 17.92
CA THR A 297 15.96 -22.54 19.26
C THR A 297 15.11 -21.41 19.82
N GLN A 298 15.56 -20.16 19.71
CA GLN A 298 14.78 -19.00 20.14
C GLN A 298 13.44 -18.91 19.37
N GLN A 299 13.47 -19.04 18.04
CA GLN A 299 12.27 -19.04 17.20
C GLN A 299 11.31 -20.19 17.55
N LEU A 300 11.84 -21.37 17.88
CA LEU A 300 11.02 -22.51 18.30
C LEU A 300 10.35 -22.24 19.65
N LEU A 301 11.10 -21.74 20.64
CA LEU A 301 10.58 -21.40 21.96
C LEU A 301 9.51 -20.31 21.89
N GLU A 302 9.71 -19.29 21.04
CA GLU A 302 8.72 -18.25 20.78
C GLU A 302 7.45 -18.83 20.16
N ARG A 303 7.57 -19.67 19.11
CA ARG A 303 6.42 -20.35 18.48
C ARG A 303 5.67 -21.25 19.46
N GLN A 304 6.36 -22.00 20.30
CA GLN A 304 5.74 -22.85 21.32
C GLN A 304 5.01 -22.00 22.38
N ARG A 305 5.61 -20.90 22.84
CA ARG A 305 4.99 -19.97 23.77
C ARG A 305 3.72 -19.32 23.19
N THR A 306 3.74 -18.98 21.90
CA THR A 306 2.59 -18.49 21.14
C THR A 306 1.48 -19.53 21.10
N ALA A 307 1.79 -20.73 20.62
CA ALA A 307 0.81 -21.80 20.49
C ALA A 307 0.17 -22.17 21.85
N GLU A 308 0.95 -22.16 22.92
CA GLU A 308 0.44 -22.45 24.26
C GLU A 308 -0.51 -21.36 24.76
N LYS A 309 -0.18 -20.07 24.59
CA LYS A 309 -1.10 -18.97 24.93
C LYS A 309 -2.39 -19.01 24.11
N GLU A 310 -2.30 -19.27 22.81
CA GLU A 310 -3.46 -19.44 21.93
C GLU A 310 -4.34 -20.62 22.39
N ARG A 311 -3.72 -21.75 22.74
CA ARG A 311 -4.41 -22.93 23.26
C ARG A 311 -5.13 -22.63 24.58
N LEU A 312 -4.45 -21.96 25.52
CA LEU A 312 -5.03 -21.57 26.81
C LEU A 312 -6.19 -20.60 26.63
N PHE A 313 -6.05 -19.60 25.76
CA PHE A 313 -7.13 -18.67 25.43
C PHE A 313 -8.32 -19.38 24.78
N LEU A 314 -8.08 -20.34 23.88
CA LEU A 314 -9.16 -21.13 23.27
C LEU A 314 -9.94 -21.95 24.31
N VAL A 315 -9.23 -22.56 25.28
CA VAL A 315 -9.88 -23.29 26.39
C VAL A 315 -10.70 -22.34 27.25
N TYR A 316 -10.13 -21.17 27.59
CA TYR A 316 -10.84 -20.10 28.31
C TYR A 316 -12.09 -19.63 27.57
N ALA A 317 -11.97 -19.31 26.28
CA ALA A 317 -13.07 -18.83 25.44
C ALA A 317 -14.21 -19.86 25.34
N LYS A 318 -13.88 -21.16 25.22
CA LYS A 318 -14.86 -22.24 25.22
C LYS A 318 -15.64 -22.32 26.54
N ARG A 319 -14.94 -22.15 27.68
CA ARG A 319 -15.59 -22.11 29.00
C ARG A 319 -16.49 -20.88 29.12
N TRP A 320 -15.97 -19.70 28.79
CA TRP A 320 -16.69 -18.44 28.83
C TRP A 320 -17.96 -18.47 27.95
N TRP A 321 -17.87 -19.08 26.77
CA TRP A 321 -18.99 -19.26 25.85
C TRP A 321 -20.09 -20.14 26.45
N ARG A 322 -19.70 -21.25 27.08
CA ARG A 322 -20.65 -22.15 27.75
C ARG A 322 -21.40 -21.43 28.88
N GLU A 323 -20.67 -20.69 29.71
CA GLU A 323 -21.26 -19.86 30.76
C GLU A 323 -22.20 -18.77 30.19
N PHE A 324 -21.87 -18.19 29.02
CA PHE A 324 -22.75 -17.23 28.36
C PHE A 324 -24.07 -17.88 27.91
N LEU A 325 -24.01 -19.09 27.35
CA LEU A 325 -25.20 -19.84 26.91
C LEU A 325 -26.08 -20.29 28.08
N GLU A 326 -25.49 -20.57 29.24
CA GLU A 326 -26.21 -20.97 30.46
C GLU A 326 -27.05 -19.83 31.07
N ILE A 327 -26.78 -18.57 30.74
CA ILE A 327 -27.54 -17.42 31.27
C ILE A 327 -29.01 -17.48 30.84
N ARG A 328 -29.29 -17.68 29.53
CA ARG A 328 -30.64 -17.72 28.96
C ARG A 328 -30.65 -18.57 27.67
N PRO A 329 -31.72 -19.36 27.40
CA PRO A 329 -31.84 -20.14 26.16
C PRO A 329 -31.76 -19.30 24.87
N SER A 330 -32.27 -18.06 24.88
CA SER A 330 -32.22 -17.15 23.72
C SER A 330 -30.80 -16.73 23.32
N HIS A 331 -29.78 -17.01 24.13
CA HIS A 331 -28.39 -16.69 23.80
C HIS A 331 -27.82 -17.54 22.66
N GLN A 332 -28.42 -18.70 22.38
CA GLN A 332 -28.00 -19.57 21.26
C GLN A 332 -28.19 -18.91 19.88
N SER A 333 -29.16 -18.00 19.75
CA SER A 333 -29.42 -17.26 18.51
C SER A 333 -28.72 -15.91 18.44
N LYS A 334 -28.05 -15.46 19.51
CA LYS A 334 -27.34 -14.17 19.54
C LYS A 334 -26.03 -14.24 18.76
N MET A 335 -25.75 -13.20 17.99
CA MET A 335 -24.56 -13.11 17.16
C MET A 335 -23.35 -12.64 17.98
N VAL A 336 -22.61 -13.59 18.56
CA VAL A 336 -21.40 -13.30 19.34
C VAL A 336 -20.18 -13.86 18.62
N LYS A 337 -19.30 -12.97 18.14
CA LYS A 337 -18.12 -13.34 17.33
C LYS A 337 -16.84 -13.23 18.16
N ILE A 338 -16.36 -14.35 18.70
CA ILE A 338 -15.11 -14.38 19.49
C ILE A 338 -13.87 -14.47 18.58
N PHE A 339 -13.95 -15.31 17.55
CA PHE A 339 -12.86 -15.57 16.61
C PHE A 339 -13.28 -15.26 15.17
N ALA A 340 -12.35 -14.75 14.37
CA ALA A 340 -12.47 -14.56 12.93
C ALA A 340 -11.25 -15.16 12.22
N GLN A 341 -11.42 -15.56 10.96
CA GLN A 341 -10.35 -16.12 10.15
C GLN A 341 -9.68 -14.99 9.35
N ASP A 342 -8.34 -14.93 9.37
CA ASP A 342 -7.58 -13.96 8.58
C ASP A 342 -7.42 -14.38 7.10
N GLU A 343 -6.78 -13.53 6.29
CA GLU A 343 -6.52 -13.84 4.88
C GLU A 343 -5.64 -15.07 4.65
N ASN A 344 -4.90 -15.52 5.66
CA ASN A 344 -4.03 -16.70 5.62
C ASN A 344 -4.72 -17.95 6.18
N GLY A 345 -6.02 -17.86 6.51
CA GLY A 345 -6.79 -18.98 7.04
C GLY A 345 -6.59 -19.23 8.55
N ILE A 346 -5.93 -18.33 9.28
CA ILE A 346 -5.64 -18.47 10.70
C ILE A 346 -6.79 -17.88 11.53
N ASN A 347 -7.29 -18.65 12.50
CA ASN A 347 -8.33 -18.16 13.43
C ASN A 347 -7.72 -17.27 14.52
N ARG A 348 -8.19 -16.03 14.61
CA ARG A 348 -7.71 -15.01 15.55
C ARG A 348 -8.83 -14.46 16.41
N PRO A 349 -8.57 -14.10 17.67
CA PRO A 349 -9.52 -13.32 18.46
C PRO A 349 -9.87 -12.02 17.75
N VAL A 350 -11.15 -11.63 17.69
CA VAL A 350 -11.57 -10.40 16.98
C VAL A 350 -10.93 -9.13 17.55
N CYS A 351 -10.58 -9.13 18.84
CA CYS A 351 -9.88 -8.02 19.50
C CYS A 351 -8.47 -7.78 18.95
N CYS A 352 -7.88 -8.71 18.18
CA CYS A 352 -6.60 -8.52 17.53
C CYS A 352 -6.65 -7.52 16.36
N TYR A 353 -7.82 -7.35 15.73
CA TYR A 353 -7.99 -6.47 14.55
C TYR A 353 -8.18 -5.00 14.91
N VAL A 354 -8.32 -4.68 16.20
CA VAL A 354 -8.47 -3.30 16.68
C VAL A 354 -7.26 -2.93 17.51
N ARG A 355 -6.67 -1.75 17.24
CA ARG A 355 -5.69 -1.09 18.11
C ARG A 355 -5.88 0.41 18.03
N VAL A 356 -5.24 1.16 18.92
CA VAL A 356 -5.21 2.61 18.82
C VAL A 356 -4.39 3.01 17.58
N LEU A 357 -5.02 3.62 16.59
CA LEU A 357 -4.36 4.10 15.37
C LEU A 357 -4.39 5.62 15.29
N ARG A 358 -3.22 6.25 15.40
CA ARG A 358 -3.08 7.71 15.26
C ARG A 358 -2.70 8.04 13.82
N ALA A 359 -3.57 8.77 13.12
CA ALA A 359 -3.34 9.19 11.73
C ALA A 359 -2.39 10.40 11.57
N GLY A 360 -1.74 10.86 12.65
CA GLY A 360 -0.87 12.03 12.62
C GLY A 360 -1.60 13.28 12.12
N ARG A 361 -1.03 13.98 11.13
CA ARG A 361 -1.64 15.15 10.47
C ARG A 361 -2.42 14.78 9.20
N LEU A 362 -2.64 13.49 8.94
CA LEU A 362 -3.31 13.04 7.73
C LEU A 362 -4.83 13.09 7.82
N LEU A 363 -5.38 13.00 9.03
CA LEU A 363 -6.81 13.12 9.33
C LEU A 363 -6.97 14.06 10.53
N GLU A 364 -7.75 15.11 10.35
CA GLU A 364 -7.91 16.22 11.30
C GLU A 364 -9.02 15.97 12.32
N SER A 365 -9.98 15.10 12.02
CA SER A 365 -11.13 14.85 12.90
C SER A 365 -11.67 13.42 12.81
N PRO A 366 -12.40 12.95 13.86
CA PRO A 366 -13.11 11.68 13.84
C PRO A 366 -14.09 11.51 12.68
N ARG A 367 -14.74 12.60 12.25
CA ARG A 367 -15.68 12.56 11.12
C ARG A 367 -14.96 12.45 9.77
N GLN A 368 -13.82 13.15 9.62
CA GLN A 368 -12.97 12.98 8.45
C GLN A 368 -12.39 11.57 8.39
N ALA A 369 -12.06 10.96 9.52
CA ALA A 369 -11.67 9.55 9.58
C ALA A 369 -12.80 8.61 9.13
N ALA A 370 -14.04 8.84 9.57
CA ALA A 370 -15.20 8.10 9.06
C ALA A 370 -15.39 8.29 7.55
N ARG A 371 -15.21 9.52 7.04
CA ARG A 371 -15.24 9.81 5.61
C ARG A 371 -14.14 9.03 4.87
N PHE A 372 -12.89 9.10 5.30
CA PHE A 372 -11.77 8.35 4.73
C PHE A 372 -12.08 6.85 4.63
N VAL A 373 -12.53 6.22 5.72
CA VAL A 373 -12.84 4.79 5.72
C VAL A 373 -13.95 4.47 4.72
N SER A 374 -14.98 5.33 4.62
CA SER A 374 -16.07 5.13 3.65
C SER A 374 -15.67 5.27 2.17
N LEU A 375 -14.46 5.76 1.89
CA LEU A 375 -13.92 5.89 0.54
C LEU A 375 -13.15 4.64 0.08
N LEU A 376 -12.78 3.75 1.00
CA LEU A 376 -12.29 2.42 0.65
C LEU A 376 -13.45 1.61 0.07
N ALA A 377 -13.20 0.84 -0.99
CA ALA A 377 -14.28 0.16 -1.68
C ALA A 377 -14.79 -1.05 -0.88
N HIS A 378 -16.11 -1.23 -0.86
CA HIS A 378 -16.73 -2.38 -0.23
C HIS A 378 -16.72 -3.58 -1.18
N GLU A 379 -16.07 -4.67 -0.76
CA GLU A 379 -16.05 -5.93 -1.49
C GLU A 379 -16.16 -7.08 -0.49
N LYS A 380 -17.12 -7.98 -0.73
CA LYS A 380 -17.26 -9.19 0.10
C LYS A 380 -16.28 -10.25 -0.36
N ALA A 381 -15.82 -11.08 0.57
CA ALA A 381 -14.95 -12.19 0.24
C ALA A 381 -15.59 -13.09 -0.84
N PRO A 382 -14.83 -13.44 -1.90
CA PRO A 382 -15.34 -14.26 -2.98
C PRO A 382 -15.66 -15.66 -2.48
N VAL A 383 -16.77 -16.24 -2.96
CA VAL A 383 -17.16 -17.61 -2.63
C VAL A 383 -16.99 -18.46 -3.88
N VAL A 384 -16.10 -19.45 -3.82
CA VAL A 384 -15.94 -20.44 -4.90
C VAL A 384 -16.93 -21.59 -4.68
N GLY A 385 -17.66 -21.99 -5.73
CA GLY A 385 -18.43 -23.24 -5.74
C GLY A 385 -19.78 -23.24 -4.99
N GLY A 386 -20.41 -22.08 -4.77
CA GLY A 386 -21.76 -22.01 -4.18
C GLY A 386 -21.85 -22.43 -2.71
N GLY A 387 -20.71 -22.55 -2.02
CA GLY A 387 -20.66 -22.74 -0.57
C GLY A 387 -21.28 -21.56 0.20
N GLY A 388 -21.48 -21.73 1.51
CA GLY A 388 -21.90 -20.62 2.37
C GLY A 388 -20.92 -19.45 2.31
N LYS A 389 -21.41 -18.23 2.55
CA LYS A 389 -20.57 -17.02 2.63
C LYS A 389 -19.38 -17.27 3.55
N GLN A 390 -18.16 -17.23 3.01
CA GLN A 390 -16.94 -17.31 3.81
C GLN A 390 -16.57 -15.91 4.26
N GLU A 391 -16.70 -15.64 5.55
CA GLU A 391 -16.29 -14.38 6.17
C GLU A 391 -14.77 -14.41 6.40
N GLN A 392 -14.06 -13.41 5.89
CA GLN A 392 -12.60 -13.27 6.02
C GLN A 392 -12.28 -11.87 6.53
N TRP A 393 -11.51 -11.76 7.60
CA TRP A 393 -11.09 -10.49 8.20
C TRP A 393 -9.64 -10.22 7.83
N CYS A 394 -9.40 -9.19 7.03
CA CYS A 394 -8.06 -8.88 6.57
C CYS A 394 -7.22 -8.25 7.70
N THR A 395 -5.93 -8.54 7.73
CA THR A 395 -4.99 -7.70 8.48
C THR A 395 -5.06 -6.25 7.99
N LEU A 396 -4.79 -5.27 8.87
CA LEU A 396 -4.91 -3.87 8.46
C LEU A 396 -4.02 -3.55 7.26
N MET A 397 -2.80 -4.10 7.23
CA MET A 397 -1.86 -3.91 6.11
C MET A 397 -2.41 -4.47 4.80
N ALA A 398 -2.96 -5.68 4.80
CA ALA A 398 -3.58 -6.26 3.62
C ALA A 398 -4.79 -5.44 3.15
N PHE A 399 -5.63 -4.99 4.08
CA PHE A 399 -6.82 -4.19 3.78
C PHE A 399 -6.47 -2.83 3.15
N VAL A 400 -5.55 -2.06 3.77
CA VAL A 400 -5.18 -0.72 3.26
C VAL A 400 -4.42 -0.80 1.94
N CYS A 401 -3.52 -1.78 1.77
CA CYS A 401 -2.80 -1.95 0.51
C CYS A 401 -3.70 -2.45 -0.63
N ARG A 402 -4.72 -3.25 -0.32
CA ARG A 402 -5.74 -3.65 -1.29
C ARG A 402 -6.69 -2.50 -1.61
N GLY A 403 -6.97 -1.61 -0.67
CA GLY A 403 -7.89 -0.47 -0.85
C GLY A 403 -9.37 -0.85 -0.86
N LYS A 404 -9.70 -2.11 -0.54
CA LYS A 404 -11.06 -2.64 -0.50
C LYS A 404 -11.20 -3.88 0.40
N GLY A 405 -12.40 -4.10 0.94
CA GLY A 405 -12.69 -5.16 1.92
C GLY A 405 -14.13 -5.19 2.40
N ASP A 406 -14.44 -6.06 3.35
CA ASP A 406 -15.80 -6.25 3.86
C ASP A 406 -16.13 -5.23 4.97
N CYS A 407 -17.37 -5.23 5.47
CA CYS A 407 -17.82 -4.26 6.47
C CYS A 407 -17.06 -4.37 7.81
N GLU A 408 -16.56 -5.56 8.13
CA GLU A 408 -15.73 -5.88 9.29
C GLU A 408 -14.37 -5.18 9.20
N ASP A 409 -13.71 -5.23 8.04
CA ASP A 409 -12.43 -4.55 7.80
C ASP A 409 -12.58 -3.02 7.96
N HIS A 410 -13.66 -2.48 7.41
CA HIS A 410 -13.97 -1.04 7.53
C HIS A 410 -14.27 -0.65 8.98
N ALA A 411 -15.06 -1.46 9.70
CA ALA A 411 -15.43 -1.16 11.09
C ALA A 411 -14.22 -1.27 12.04
N THR A 412 -13.33 -2.23 11.83
CA THR A 412 -12.11 -2.40 12.66
C THR A 412 -11.11 -1.25 12.43
N LEU A 413 -10.91 -0.81 11.18
CA LEU A 413 -10.11 0.39 10.88
C LEU A 413 -10.74 1.65 11.49
N LEU A 414 -12.06 1.86 11.30
CA LEU A 414 -12.72 3.04 11.85
C LEU A 414 -12.64 3.07 13.38
N CYS A 415 -12.92 1.95 14.05
CA CYS A 415 -12.80 1.85 15.49
C CYS A 415 -11.37 2.18 15.95
N SER A 416 -10.36 1.66 15.25
CA SER A 416 -8.94 1.93 15.54
C SER A 416 -8.59 3.43 15.43
N LEU A 417 -9.10 4.11 14.41
CA LEU A 417 -8.93 5.55 14.22
C LEU A 417 -9.64 6.38 15.29
N LEU A 418 -10.89 6.04 15.63
CA LEU A 418 -11.66 6.75 16.66
C LEU A 418 -11.00 6.63 18.04
N LEU A 419 -10.47 5.44 18.38
CA LEU A 419 -9.62 5.24 19.56
C LEU A 419 -8.37 6.11 19.50
N GLY A 420 -7.76 6.28 18.32
CA GLY A 420 -6.64 7.18 18.08
C GLY A 420 -6.92 8.65 18.40
N PHE A 421 -8.17 9.09 18.18
CA PHE A 421 -8.68 10.41 18.60
C PHE A 421 -9.12 10.47 20.07
N GLY A 422 -8.97 9.39 20.83
CA GLY A 422 -9.32 9.33 22.25
C GLY A 422 -10.80 9.11 22.54
N LEU A 423 -11.60 8.66 21.57
CA LEU A 423 -13.00 8.32 21.79
C LEU A 423 -13.15 6.92 22.41
N ASP A 424 -14.14 6.73 23.28
CA ASP A 424 -14.52 5.41 23.83
C ASP A 424 -15.27 4.60 22.76
N ALA A 425 -14.51 3.96 21.87
CA ALA A 425 -15.01 3.32 20.66
C ALA A 425 -14.97 1.78 20.72
N TYR A 426 -16.00 1.16 20.13
CA TYR A 426 -16.20 -0.29 20.08
C TYR A 426 -16.73 -0.72 18.72
N VAL A 427 -16.26 -1.85 18.23
CA VAL A 427 -16.89 -2.57 17.11
C VAL A 427 -18.11 -3.32 17.65
N CYS A 428 -19.26 -3.17 16.99
CA CYS A 428 -20.50 -3.87 17.29
C CYS A 428 -20.77 -4.94 16.24
N VAL A 429 -21.18 -6.14 16.69
CA VAL A 429 -21.55 -7.26 15.82
C VAL A 429 -23.02 -7.60 16.02
N GLY A 430 -23.77 -7.69 14.93
CA GLY A 430 -25.19 -7.96 14.98
C GLY A 430 -25.85 -7.98 13.60
N THR A 431 -27.07 -7.45 13.48
CA THR A 431 -27.81 -7.50 12.22
C THR A 431 -28.38 -6.15 11.79
N LYS A 432 -28.59 -5.96 10.48
CA LYS A 432 -29.47 -4.93 9.91
C LYS A 432 -30.88 -5.48 9.66
N ALA A 433 -31.71 -4.69 8.98
CA ALA A 433 -33.00 -5.12 8.44
C ALA A 433 -32.90 -6.49 7.72
N LYS A 434 -33.95 -7.31 7.84
CA LYS A 434 -34.04 -8.67 7.31
C LYS A 434 -33.02 -9.67 7.89
N GLY A 435 -32.44 -9.38 9.06
CA GLY A 435 -31.53 -10.29 9.76
C GLY A 435 -30.16 -10.44 9.10
N VAL A 436 -29.77 -9.53 8.22
CA VAL A 436 -28.47 -9.59 7.52
C VAL A 436 -27.36 -9.29 8.53
N PRO A 437 -26.37 -10.17 8.71
CA PRO A 437 -25.20 -9.90 9.55
C PRO A 437 -24.48 -8.63 9.13
N HIS A 438 -24.09 -7.82 10.10
CA HIS A 438 -23.36 -6.59 9.86
C HIS A 438 -22.55 -6.15 11.07
N THR A 439 -21.46 -5.44 10.77
CA THR A 439 -20.55 -4.88 11.76
C THR A 439 -20.49 -3.35 11.61
N TRP A 440 -20.60 -2.62 12.72
CA TRP A 440 -20.53 -1.16 12.75
C TRP A 440 -19.74 -0.68 13.96
N VAL A 441 -19.53 0.63 14.10
CA VAL A 441 -18.78 1.19 15.24
C VAL A 441 -19.70 1.98 16.16
N LEU A 442 -19.52 1.83 17.46
CA LEU A 442 -20.19 2.57 18.52
C LEU A 442 -19.15 3.45 19.22
N THR A 443 -19.54 4.68 19.58
CA THR A 443 -18.81 5.50 20.55
C THR A 443 -19.71 5.89 21.71
N ARG A 444 -19.16 5.91 22.92
CA ARG A 444 -19.83 6.40 24.13
C ARG A 444 -19.29 7.78 24.50
N GLY A 445 -20.18 8.75 24.65
CA GLY A 445 -19.87 10.06 25.20
C GLY A 445 -19.72 10.00 26.72
N THR A 446 -19.00 10.98 27.28
CA THR A 446 -18.86 11.13 28.74
C THR A 446 -20.19 11.49 29.43
N ASP A 447 -21.13 12.04 28.67
CA ASP A 447 -22.52 12.30 29.06
C ASP A 447 -23.43 11.06 28.98
N GLY A 448 -22.88 9.90 28.63
CA GLY A 448 -23.63 8.66 28.42
C GLY A 448 -24.31 8.58 27.06
N SER A 449 -24.12 9.56 26.17
CA SER A 449 -24.65 9.50 24.81
C SER A 449 -24.01 8.36 24.01
N VAL A 450 -24.79 7.75 23.14
CA VAL A 450 -24.37 6.58 22.36
C VAL A 450 -24.51 6.96 20.89
N THR A 451 -23.41 6.92 20.14
CA THR A 451 -23.43 7.22 18.70
C THR A 451 -22.97 6.02 17.90
N PHE A 452 -23.79 5.58 16.95
CA PHE A 452 -23.41 4.58 15.96
C PHE A 452 -22.82 5.24 14.71
N TRP A 453 -21.80 4.61 14.16
CA TRP A 453 -21.07 5.04 12.97
C TRP A 453 -21.13 3.92 11.93
N GLU A 454 -21.69 4.22 10.76
CA GLU A 454 -21.71 3.32 9.61
C GLU A 454 -20.41 3.48 8.82
N SER A 455 -19.53 2.48 8.91
CA SER A 455 -18.17 2.52 8.35
C SER A 455 -18.17 2.64 6.82
N LEU A 456 -19.18 2.07 6.13
CA LEU A 456 -19.28 2.11 4.67
C LEU A 456 -19.83 3.43 4.10
N THR A 457 -20.40 4.30 4.93
CA THR A 457 -21.07 5.52 4.42
C THR A 457 -20.73 6.79 5.20
N ALA A 458 -19.97 6.66 6.28
CA ALA A 458 -19.66 7.71 7.26
C ALA A 458 -20.88 8.31 7.99
N HIS A 459 -22.09 7.74 7.83
CA HIS A 459 -23.28 8.22 8.53
C HIS A 459 -23.19 7.95 10.02
N ARG A 460 -23.73 8.89 10.79
CA ARG A 460 -23.80 8.82 12.25
C ARG A 460 -25.25 8.80 12.70
N TYR A 461 -25.54 7.94 13.66
CA TYR A 461 -26.87 7.81 14.26
C TYR A 461 -26.74 7.99 15.76
N LEU A 462 -27.40 9.01 16.31
CA LEU A 462 -27.52 9.15 17.76
C LEU A 462 -28.51 8.10 18.25
N HIS A 463 -28.05 7.17 19.07
CA HIS A 463 -28.89 6.14 19.66
C HIS A 463 -29.67 6.71 20.85
N LYS A 464 -30.96 6.40 20.90
CA LYS A 464 -31.83 6.67 22.03
C LYS A 464 -32.53 5.36 22.39
N THR A 465 -32.34 4.89 23.62
CA THR A 465 -33.02 3.71 24.12
C THR A 465 -34.51 3.99 24.24
N ILE A 466 -35.32 3.10 23.69
CA ILE A 466 -36.77 3.14 23.86
C ILE A 466 -37.11 2.45 25.17
N ASP A 467 -37.75 3.18 26.07
CA ASP A 467 -38.39 2.60 27.26
C ASP A 467 -39.77 2.08 26.85
N PRO A 468 -40.01 0.75 26.87
CA PRO A 468 -41.29 0.17 26.49
C PRO A 468 -42.44 0.57 27.44
N ASP A 469 -42.13 1.00 28.66
CA ASP A 469 -43.11 1.38 29.67
C ASP A 469 -43.41 2.89 29.68
N ALA A 470 -42.67 3.68 28.88
CA ALA A 470 -42.89 5.12 28.76
C ALA A 470 -44.12 5.45 27.90
N PRO A 471 -44.83 6.56 28.18
CA PRO A 471 -45.95 7.01 27.35
C PRO A 471 -45.50 7.23 25.90
N PRO A 472 -46.37 6.98 24.90
CA PRO A 472 -46.01 7.02 23.49
C PRO A 472 -45.43 8.37 23.12
N LEU A 473 -44.15 8.37 22.72
CA LEU A 473 -43.46 9.57 22.27
C LEU A 473 -44.10 10.09 20.96
N PRO A 474 -44.19 11.41 20.75
CA PRO A 474 -44.57 11.96 19.46
C PRO A 474 -43.66 11.43 18.35
N LEU A 475 -44.21 11.21 17.15
CA LEU A 475 -43.50 10.68 15.98
C LEU A 475 -42.18 11.45 15.77
N GLN A 476 -41.05 10.84 16.13
CA GLN A 476 -39.75 11.43 15.87
C GLN A 476 -39.43 11.30 14.37
N PRO A 477 -38.84 12.33 13.74
CA PRO A 477 -38.34 12.21 12.38
C PRO A 477 -37.19 11.18 12.36
N LYS A 478 -37.33 10.11 11.57
CA LYS A 478 -36.35 9.02 11.45
C LYS A 478 -35.10 9.49 10.69
N PRO A 479 -33.90 8.90 10.95
CA PRO A 479 -33.71 7.46 11.11
C PRO A 479 -33.34 7.01 12.53
N SER A 480 -34.16 6.09 13.06
CA SER A 480 -33.65 4.95 13.81
C SER A 480 -32.54 4.31 12.98
N SER A 481 -31.38 4.07 13.55
CA SER A 481 -30.25 3.41 12.87
C SER A 481 -30.71 2.15 12.11
N PRO A 482 -30.00 1.72 11.05
CA PRO A 482 -30.40 0.55 10.28
C PRO A 482 -30.21 -0.79 11.04
N TYR A 483 -29.61 -0.73 12.22
CA TYR A 483 -29.25 -1.87 13.05
C TYR A 483 -30.46 -2.40 13.82
N ARG A 484 -30.58 -3.72 13.89
CA ARG A 484 -31.72 -4.42 14.48
C ARG A 484 -31.34 -5.19 15.72
N THR A 485 -30.27 -5.98 15.67
CA THR A 485 -29.78 -6.71 16.84
C THR A 485 -28.32 -6.42 17.10
N VAL A 486 -27.88 -6.53 18.36
CA VAL A 486 -26.48 -6.46 18.79
C VAL A 486 -26.17 -7.60 19.75
N GLY A 487 -25.26 -8.49 19.35
CA GLY A 487 -24.88 -9.66 20.14
C GLY A 487 -23.62 -9.44 20.97
N CYS A 488 -22.62 -8.75 20.44
CA CYS A 488 -21.43 -8.37 21.19
C CYS A 488 -20.82 -7.04 20.74
N VAL A 489 -20.05 -6.43 21.63
CA VAL A 489 -19.20 -5.27 21.35
C VAL A 489 -17.77 -5.55 21.82
N PHE A 490 -16.78 -5.05 21.09
CA PHE A 490 -15.39 -5.26 21.45
C PHE A 490 -14.48 -4.12 20.96
N ASN A 491 -13.32 -4.00 21.59
CA ASN A 491 -12.24 -3.14 21.12
C ASN A 491 -10.89 -3.86 21.37
N HIS A 492 -9.79 -3.11 21.36
CA HIS A 492 -8.44 -3.66 21.57
C HIS A 492 -8.15 -4.18 22.98
N GLN A 493 -8.99 -3.88 23.97
CA GLN A 493 -8.79 -4.25 25.39
C GLN A 493 -9.91 -5.11 25.96
N THR A 494 -11.13 -4.96 25.43
CA THR A 494 -12.34 -5.50 26.04
C THR A 494 -13.20 -6.23 25.02
N PHE A 495 -13.84 -7.30 25.49
CA PHE A 495 -14.85 -8.06 24.75
C PHE A 495 -16.07 -8.27 25.63
N LEU A 496 -17.24 -7.88 25.15
CA LEU A 496 -18.49 -7.84 25.91
C LEU A 496 -19.61 -8.46 25.08
N ALA A 497 -20.29 -9.49 25.60
CA ALA A 497 -21.51 -10.02 24.99
C ALA A 497 -22.77 -9.51 25.69
N ASN A 498 -23.79 -9.21 24.90
CA ASN A 498 -25.06 -8.70 25.36
C ASN A 498 -25.85 -9.81 26.09
N CYS A 499 -25.95 -9.72 27.42
CA CYS A 499 -26.73 -10.66 28.24
C CYS A 499 -28.11 -10.11 28.66
N GLN A 500 -28.54 -8.98 28.09
CA GLN A 500 -29.89 -8.45 28.27
C GLN A 500 -30.97 -9.42 27.71
N PRO A 501 -32.23 -9.33 28.19
CA PRO A 501 -33.31 -10.20 27.72
C PRO A 501 -33.53 -10.18 26.21
N SER A 502 -33.40 -9.00 25.61
CA SER A 502 -33.49 -8.76 24.17
C SER A 502 -32.14 -8.34 23.62
N ASP A 503 -31.83 -8.76 22.40
CA ASP A 503 -30.69 -8.27 21.62
C ASP A 503 -31.08 -7.13 20.67
N ALA A 504 -32.34 -6.68 20.69
CA ALA A 504 -32.82 -5.59 19.85
C ALA A 504 -32.08 -4.28 20.19
N VAL A 505 -31.51 -3.63 19.17
CA VAL A 505 -30.71 -2.40 19.33
C VAL A 505 -31.52 -1.29 19.96
N GLU A 506 -32.79 -1.13 19.56
CA GLU A 506 -33.67 -0.06 20.06
C GLU A 506 -33.97 -0.15 21.56
N LEU A 507 -33.95 -1.36 22.13
CA LEU A 507 -34.16 -1.64 23.55
C LEU A 507 -32.83 -1.77 24.32
N CYS A 508 -31.71 -1.90 23.61
CA CYS A 508 -30.42 -2.23 24.21
C CYS A 508 -29.86 -1.05 25.00
N ILE A 509 -29.55 -1.28 26.28
CA ILE A 509 -28.89 -0.30 27.14
C ILE A 509 -27.37 -0.51 27.08
N PHE A 510 -26.67 0.45 26.48
CA PHE A 510 -25.21 0.43 26.27
C PHE A 510 -24.41 0.91 27.51
N ASP A 511 -24.86 0.49 28.68
CA ASP A 511 -24.09 0.62 29.92
C ASP A 511 -23.12 -0.56 30.05
N LEU A 512 -21.99 -0.44 29.36
CA LEU A 512 -21.00 -1.52 29.20
C LEU A 512 -20.31 -1.92 30.52
N GLN A 513 -20.42 -1.11 31.57
CA GLN A 513 -19.85 -1.40 32.88
C GLN A 513 -20.75 -2.31 33.72
N ASN A 514 -22.04 -2.40 33.37
CA ASN A 514 -22.99 -3.21 34.10
C ASN A 514 -22.92 -4.69 33.69
N GLN A 515 -22.35 -5.51 34.58
CA GLN A 515 -22.16 -6.95 34.37
C GLN A 515 -23.47 -7.75 34.24
N SER A 516 -24.60 -7.20 34.71
CA SER A 516 -25.91 -7.85 34.53
C SER A 516 -26.46 -7.66 33.11
N ARG A 517 -25.88 -6.75 32.33
CA ARG A 517 -26.28 -6.43 30.95
C ARG A 517 -25.24 -6.85 29.91
N TRP A 518 -23.97 -6.83 30.29
CA TRP A 518 -22.85 -7.21 29.44
C TRP A 518 -21.93 -8.19 30.15
N LYS A 519 -21.82 -9.42 29.64
CA LYS A 519 -20.82 -10.39 30.12
C LYS A 519 -19.48 -10.04 29.48
N ALA A 520 -18.50 -9.66 30.30
CA ALA A 520 -17.14 -9.37 29.85
C ALA A 520 -16.27 -10.64 29.82
N MET A 521 -15.27 -10.67 28.94
CA MET A 521 -14.09 -11.53 29.11
C MET A 521 -13.09 -10.89 30.06
N SER A 522 -12.20 -11.70 30.65
CA SER A 522 -11.07 -11.22 31.45
C SER A 522 -10.11 -10.43 30.56
N GLU A 523 -9.73 -9.24 31.01
CA GLU A 523 -8.76 -8.42 30.31
C GLU A 523 -7.39 -9.09 30.28
N GLU A 524 -7.00 -9.83 31.32
CA GLU A 524 -5.74 -10.57 31.38
C GLU A 524 -5.70 -11.67 30.32
N ALA A 525 -6.80 -12.40 30.17
CA ALA A 525 -6.95 -13.41 29.12
C ALA A 525 -6.84 -12.78 27.73
N LEU A 526 -7.50 -11.64 27.48
CA LEU A 526 -7.40 -10.90 26.22
C LEU A 526 -5.98 -10.37 26.00
N LYS A 527 -5.37 -9.69 26.98
CA LYS A 527 -4.00 -9.16 26.90
C LYS A 527 -2.97 -10.25 26.60
N SER A 528 -3.19 -11.48 27.07
CA SER A 528 -2.28 -12.61 26.81
C SER A 528 -2.15 -12.99 25.33
N VAL A 529 -3.15 -12.67 24.50
CA VAL A 529 -3.19 -12.98 23.06
C VAL A 529 -3.34 -11.73 22.18
N CYS A 530 -3.82 -10.61 22.71
CA CYS A 530 -4.11 -9.40 21.94
C CYS A 530 -3.17 -8.23 22.26
N ALA A 531 -2.25 -8.30 23.22
CA ALA A 531 -1.33 -7.18 23.45
C ALA A 531 -0.29 -7.06 22.32
N PRO A 532 0.17 -5.84 21.96
CA PRO A 532 1.33 -5.65 21.09
C PRO A 532 2.53 -6.46 21.58
N GLY A 533 3.18 -7.22 20.70
CA GLY A 533 4.26 -8.15 21.08
C GLY A 533 3.82 -9.42 21.81
N SER A 534 2.54 -9.56 22.18
CA SER A 534 1.98 -10.79 22.75
C SER A 534 1.34 -11.65 21.67
N VAL A 535 2.18 -12.34 20.90
CA VAL A 535 1.95 -13.69 20.35
C VAL A 535 0.52 -14.06 19.91
N THR A 536 -0.07 -13.21 19.08
CA THR A 536 -0.88 -13.66 17.94
C THR A 536 -0.38 -12.86 16.75
N SER A 537 -0.08 -13.53 15.66
CA SER A 537 0.70 -13.08 14.50
C SER A 537 0.12 -11.93 13.66
N LEU A 538 -0.37 -10.85 14.28
CA LEU A 538 -0.56 -9.56 13.63
C LEU A 538 0.56 -8.60 14.06
N PRO A 539 1.34 -8.07 13.10
CA PRO A 539 2.32 -7.03 13.39
C PRO A 539 1.60 -5.79 13.95
N LEU A 540 2.40 -4.85 14.47
CA LEU A 540 1.90 -3.53 14.84
C LEU A 540 1.03 -2.92 13.72
N LEU A 541 0.12 -2.00 14.07
CA LEU A 541 -0.70 -1.40 13.03
C LEU A 541 0.19 -0.60 12.08
N PRO A 542 0.11 -0.85 10.76
CA PRO A 542 0.82 -0.05 9.78
C PRO A 542 0.44 1.44 9.91
N PRO A 543 1.41 2.37 9.92
CA PRO A 543 1.09 3.78 9.81
C PRO A 543 0.38 4.05 8.48
N LEU A 544 -0.53 5.02 8.48
CA LEU A 544 -1.14 5.47 7.23
C LEU A 544 -0.11 6.21 6.37
N CYS A 545 -0.12 5.95 5.07
CA CYS A 545 0.70 6.61 4.08
C CYS A 545 0.03 7.91 3.64
N ALA A 546 0.83 8.97 3.56
CA ALA A 546 0.40 10.23 2.94
C ALA A 546 0.03 9.98 1.47
N PRO A 547 -1.00 10.67 0.95
CA PRO A 547 -1.34 10.55 -0.44
C PRO A 547 -0.21 11.01 -1.36
N SER A 548 -0.02 10.27 -2.44
CA SER A 548 0.97 10.54 -3.48
C SER A 548 0.39 11.27 -4.70
N LEU A 549 -0.93 11.38 -4.77
CA LEU A 549 -1.66 12.05 -5.86
C LEU A 549 -1.81 13.56 -5.60
N ASP A 550 -1.51 14.38 -6.61
CA ASP A 550 -1.90 15.80 -6.61
C ASP A 550 -3.40 15.95 -6.94
N PRO A 551 -4.23 16.44 -6.00
CA PRO A 551 -5.67 16.64 -6.23
C PRO A 551 -5.96 17.57 -7.41
N ALA A 552 -5.17 18.63 -7.60
CA ALA A 552 -5.43 19.63 -8.64
C ALA A 552 -5.14 19.07 -10.03
N ALA A 553 -3.97 18.46 -10.24
CA ALA A 553 -3.65 17.80 -11.50
C ALA A 553 -4.63 16.66 -11.82
N ALA A 554 -4.99 15.83 -10.84
CA ALA A 554 -5.96 14.75 -11.04
C ALA A 554 -7.36 15.26 -11.44
N SER A 555 -7.81 16.36 -10.83
CA SER A 555 -9.09 17.00 -11.17
C SER A 555 -9.09 17.51 -12.61
N ASN A 556 -8.04 18.24 -13.01
CA ASN A 556 -7.92 18.81 -14.36
C ASN A 556 -7.85 17.73 -15.44
N GLN A 557 -7.09 16.66 -15.20
CA GLN A 557 -6.97 15.54 -16.14
C GLN A 557 -8.32 14.86 -16.36
N MET A 558 -9.01 14.51 -15.27
CA MET A 558 -10.30 13.83 -15.35
C MET A 558 -11.39 14.72 -15.96
N GLU A 559 -11.33 16.04 -15.73
CA GLU A 559 -12.23 17.02 -16.37
C GLU A 559 -12.04 17.07 -17.89
N LEU A 560 -10.79 17.07 -18.36
CA LEU A 560 -10.49 17.05 -19.79
C LEU A 560 -11.01 15.77 -20.46
N GLU A 561 -10.77 14.61 -19.84
CA GLU A 561 -11.28 13.33 -20.32
C GLU A 561 -12.81 13.30 -20.33
N MET A 562 -13.46 13.84 -19.31
CA MET A 562 -14.92 13.89 -19.24
C MET A 562 -15.51 14.81 -20.32
N ARG A 563 -14.90 15.97 -20.59
CA ARG A 563 -15.32 16.87 -21.68
C ARG A 563 -15.15 16.19 -23.04
N PHE A 564 -14.09 15.43 -23.24
CA PHE A 564 -13.90 14.62 -24.44
C PHE A 564 -15.03 13.60 -24.61
N LEU A 565 -15.32 12.80 -23.57
CA LEU A 565 -16.37 11.76 -23.61
C LEU A 565 -17.77 12.35 -23.86
N VAL A 566 -18.10 13.48 -23.23
CA VAL A 566 -19.37 14.18 -23.47
C VAL A 566 -19.45 14.70 -24.92
N SER A 567 -18.35 15.25 -25.44
CA SER A 567 -18.31 15.80 -26.80
C SER A 567 -18.51 14.71 -27.85
N GLU A 568 -17.84 13.57 -27.69
CA GLU A 568 -18.00 12.39 -28.57
C GLU A 568 -19.42 11.83 -28.49
N HIS A 569 -19.96 11.62 -27.28
CA HIS A 569 -21.34 11.13 -27.14
C HIS A 569 -22.38 12.06 -27.77
N ARG A 570 -22.18 13.38 -27.68
CA ARG A 570 -23.07 14.36 -28.32
C ARG A 570 -22.93 14.36 -29.83
N LYS A 571 -21.71 14.18 -30.35
CA LYS A 571 -21.45 14.04 -31.78
C LYS A 571 -22.16 12.82 -32.36
N ASP A 572 -22.18 11.70 -31.64
CA ASP A 572 -22.93 10.50 -32.02
C ASP A 572 -24.46 10.74 -32.08
N LEU A 573 -24.96 11.73 -31.33
CA LEU A 573 -26.36 12.18 -31.35
C LEU A 573 -26.61 13.34 -32.33
N GLU A 574 -25.62 13.70 -33.14
CA GLU A 574 -25.64 14.84 -34.07
C GLU A 574 -25.91 16.19 -33.38
N LEU A 575 -25.43 16.35 -32.15
CA LEU A 575 -25.58 17.57 -31.35
C LEU A 575 -24.29 18.38 -31.33
N ALA A 576 -24.39 19.69 -31.55
CA ALA A 576 -23.27 20.61 -31.36
C ALA A 576 -22.89 20.73 -29.88
N THR A 577 -21.60 20.72 -29.56
CA THR A 577 -21.10 20.86 -28.18
C THR A 577 -20.44 22.21 -28.00
N VAL A 578 -20.99 23.03 -27.11
CA VAL A 578 -20.42 24.34 -26.77
C VAL A 578 -20.24 24.41 -25.25
N TRP A 579 -18.99 24.58 -24.83
CA TRP A 579 -18.63 24.64 -23.43
C TRP A 579 -18.74 26.05 -22.85
N ASP A 580 -19.06 26.14 -21.55
CA ASP A 580 -19.07 27.37 -20.76
C ASP A 580 -18.13 27.21 -19.55
N ASP A 581 -16.91 27.71 -19.71
CA ASP A 581 -15.86 27.56 -18.70
C ASP A 581 -16.13 28.41 -17.45
N HIS A 582 -16.87 29.53 -17.59
CA HIS A 582 -17.28 30.31 -16.43
C HIS A 582 -18.30 29.53 -15.60
N LEU A 583 -19.31 28.94 -16.23
CA LEU A 583 -20.27 28.10 -15.53
C LEU A 583 -19.58 26.89 -14.88
N SER A 584 -18.67 26.21 -15.60
CA SER A 584 -17.83 25.14 -15.02
C SER A 584 -17.08 25.60 -13.77
N TYR A 585 -16.47 26.80 -13.79
CA TYR A 585 -15.79 27.35 -12.64
C TYR A 585 -16.74 27.54 -11.44
N LEU A 586 -17.95 28.06 -11.66
CA LEU A 586 -18.95 28.26 -10.59
C LEU A 586 -19.36 26.96 -9.89
N LEU A 587 -19.45 25.85 -10.62
CA LEU A 587 -19.77 24.52 -10.05
C LEU A 587 -18.73 24.06 -9.00
N SER A 588 -17.51 24.62 -9.01
CA SER A 588 -16.46 24.26 -8.05
C SER A 588 -16.89 24.46 -6.59
N SER A 589 -17.68 25.50 -6.34
CA SER A 589 -18.16 25.86 -5.00
C SER A 589 -19.07 24.77 -4.44
N ALA A 590 -20.09 24.36 -5.21
CA ALA A 590 -21.01 23.28 -4.89
C ALA A 590 -20.27 21.96 -4.60
N LEU A 591 -19.29 21.58 -5.45
CA LEU A 591 -18.54 20.34 -5.25
C LEU A 591 -17.71 20.35 -3.96
N SER A 592 -17.15 21.49 -3.55
CA SER A 592 -16.52 21.59 -2.21
C SER A 592 -17.53 21.55 -1.07
N ALA A 593 -18.69 22.20 -1.22
CA ALA A 593 -19.74 22.16 -0.23
C ALA A 593 -20.21 20.72 0.04
N TYR A 594 -20.39 19.92 -1.02
CA TYR A 594 -20.79 18.52 -0.88
C TYR A 594 -19.75 17.67 -0.15
N GLU A 595 -18.46 17.82 -0.45
CA GLU A 595 -17.43 17.07 0.28
C GLU A 595 -17.31 17.55 1.74
N LEU A 596 -17.40 18.86 1.97
CA LEU A 596 -17.36 19.43 3.32
C LEU A 596 -18.55 18.94 4.17
N GLU A 597 -19.74 18.83 3.58
CA GLU A 597 -20.92 18.24 4.22
C GLU A 597 -20.67 16.76 4.58
N ARG A 598 -20.02 15.99 3.71
CA ARG A 598 -19.65 14.60 4.03
C ARG A 598 -18.63 14.48 5.17
N CYS A 599 -17.72 15.44 5.28
CA CYS A 599 -16.71 15.48 6.36
C CYS A 599 -17.27 15.99 7.69
N THR A 600 -18.22 16.92 7.67
CA THR A 600 -18.69 17.61 8.88
C THR A 600 -20.09 17.18 9.32
N GLY A 601 -20.91 16.68 8.40
CA GLY A 601 -22.34 16.48 8.57
C GLY A 601 -23.14 17.79 8.60
N VAL A 602 -22.53 18.92 8.19
CA VAL A 602 -23.16 20.24 8.16
C VAL A 602 -23.16 20.74 6.72
N SER A 603 -24.34 21.07 6.21
CA SER A 603 -24.46 21.69 4.88
C SER A 603 -24.14 23.18 4.97
N CYS A 604 -23.19 23.65 4.18
CA CYS A 604 -22.75 25.06 4.14
C CYS A 604 -22.26 25.43 2.73
N GLY A 605 -22.43 26.69 2.32
CA GLY A 605 -21.95 27.20 1.02
C GLY A 605 -22.91 27.05 -0.17
N ASN A 606 -24.13 26.57 0.05
CA ASN A 606 -25.12 26.40 -1.01
C ASN A 606 -25.76 27.72 -1.46
N GLU A 607 -25.84 28.72 -0.59
CA GLU A 607 -26.50 30.01 -0.88
C GLU A 607 -25.67 30.83 -1.89
N GLU A 608 -24.36 30.95 -1.67
CA GLU A 608 -23.44 31.67 -2.54
C GLU A 608 -23.36 31.03 -3.92
N PHE A 609 -23.41 29.69 -3.98
CA PHE A 609 -23.49 28.95 -5.23
C PHE A 609 -24.78 29.26 -5.99
N GLN A 610 -25.95 29.22 -5.33
CA GLN A 610 -27.22 29.54 -5.95
C GLN A 610 -27.23 30.96 -6.51
N ASP A 611 -26.72 31.93 -5.76
CA ASP A 611 -26.65 33.33 -6.20
C ASP A 611 -25.67 33.56 -7.35
N ALA A 612 -24.56 32.83 -7.39
CA ALA A 612 -23.63 32.87 -8.52
C ALA A 612 -24.25 32.28 -9.79
N VAL A 613 -24.95 31.15 -9.68
CA VAL A 613 -25.63 30.52 -10.82
C VAL A 613 -26.79 31.39 -11.32
N ARG A 614 -27.61 31.95 -10.43
CA ARG A 614 -28.70 32.89 -10.81
C ARG A 614 -28.18 34.08 -11.60
N ARG A 615 -26.99 34.59 -11.29
CA ARG A 615 -26.35 35.69 -12.04
C ARG A 615 -25.73 35.26 -13.37
N ALA A 616 -25.28 34.01 -13.48
CA ALA A 616 -24.63 33.48 -14.68
C ALA A 616 -25.60 32.93 -15.73
N VAL A 617 -26.86 32.71 -15.35
CA VAL A 617 -27.94 32.21 -16.20
C VAL A 617 -28.79 33.41 -16.64
N PRO A 618 -28.80 33.77 -17.94
CA PRO A 618 -29.57 34.91 -18.41
C PRO A 618 -31.08 34.71 -18.23
N ASP A 619 -31.83 35.82 -18.20
CA ASP A 619 -33.29 35.77 -18.16
C ASP A 619 -33.87 34.92 -19.30
N GLY A 620 -34.88 34.12 -19.00
CA GLY A 620 -35.50 33.18 -19.93
C GLY A 620 -34.67 31.92 -20.24
N HIS A 621 -33.51 31.72 -19.60
CA HIS A 621 -32.76 30.47 -19.67
C HIS A 621 -33.03 29.58 -18.46
N THR A 622 -32.94 28.28 -18.69
CA THR A 622 -33.04 27.25 -17.66
C THR A 622 -31.65 26.71 -17.33
N PHE A 623 -31.38 26.49 -16.05
CA PHE A 623 -30.19 25.77 -15.58
C PHE A 623 -30.58 24.40 -15.04
N LYS A 624 -29.83 23.37 -15.45
CA LYS A 624 -29.89 22.02 -14.86
C LYS A 624 -28.49 21.61 -14.42
N GLY A 625 -28.37 21.00 -13.24
CA GLY A 625 -27.11 20.55 -12.69
C GLY A 625 -27.24 19.22 -11.95
N PHE A 626 -26.39 18.25 -12.30
CA PHE A 626 -26.39 16.89 -11.75
C PHE A 626 -25.06 16.59 -11.06
N PRO A 627 -24.99 16.67 -9.73
CA PRO A 627 -23.81 16.27 -8.97
C PRO A 627 -23.80 14.76 -8.71
N ILE A 628 -22.62 14.14 -8.79
CA ILE A 628 -22.40 12.73 -8.50
C ILE A 628 -21.01 12.52 -7.87
N ASN A 629 -20.88 11.54 -6.99
CA ASN A 629 -19.64 11.18 -6.32
C ASN A 629 -19.19 9.75 -6.70
N PHE A 630 -17.90 9.57 -6.94
CA PHE A 630 -17.25 8.29 -7.21
C PHE A 630 -16.06 8.06 -6.28
N LEU A 631 -15.72 6.79 -6.05
CA LEU A 631 -14.55 6.36 -5.26
C LEU A 631 -13.33 6.02 -6.15
N HIS A 632 -13.42 6.30 -7.45
CA HIS A 632 -12.40 5.96 -8.43
C HIS A 632 -12.18 7.10 -9.42
N ARG A 633 -11.03 7.10 -10.10
CA ARG A 633 -10.63 8.14 -11.06
C ARG A 633 -10.85 7.79 -12.53
N SER A 634 -11.49 6.67 -12.85
CA SER A 634 -11.78 6.27 -14.24
C SER A 634 -12.89 7.13 -14.85
N ALA A 635 -12.54 8.06 -15.75
CA ALA A 635 -13.49 8.93 -16.45
C ALA A 635 -14.52 8.14 -17.27
N ARG A 636 -14.09 7.08 -17.97
CA ARG A 636 -14.97 6.22 -18.78
C ARG A 636 -16.02 5.50 -17.93
N ARG A 637 -15.60 4.88 -16.81
CA ARG A 637 -16.52 4.21 -15.86
C ARG A 637 -17.48 5.22 -15.23
N ALA A 638 -16.97 6.40 -14.85
CA ALA A 638 -17.77 7.47 -14.27
C ALA A 638 -18.82 7.99 -15.27
N PHE A 639 -18.44 8.22 -16.53
CA PHE A 639 -19.34 8.69 -17.58
C PHE A 639 -20.45 7.67 -17.88
N SER A 640 -20.08 6.41 -18.09
CA SER A 640 -21.05 5.32 -18.32
C SER A 640 -22.04 5.17 -17.15
N THR A 641 -21.56 5.28 -15.91
CA THR A 641 -22.43 5.23 -14.73
C THR A 641 -23.34 6.45 -14.64
N SER A 642 -22.82 7.64 -14.95
CA SER A 642 -23.59 8.89 -14.94
C SER A 642 -24.73 8.86 -15.95
N LEU A 643 -24.49 8.34 -17.15
CA LEU A 643 -25.51 8.18 -18.19
C LEU A 643 -26.62 7.18 -17.84
N LYS A 644 -26.51 6.37 -16.78
CA LYS A 644 -27.64 5.55 -16.31
C LYS A 644 -28.71 6.39 -15.61
N SER A 645 -28.37 7.59 -15.15
CA SER A 645 -29.32 8.54 -14.57
C SER A 645 -30.08 9.27 -15.70
N PRO A 646 -31.43 9.22 -15.72
CA PRO A 646 -32.21 9.93 -16.73
C PRO A 646 -31.94 11.45 -16.67
N PHE A 647 -31.73 11.99 -15.47
CA PHE A 647 -31.44 13.42 -15.28
C PHE A 647 -30.07 13.82 -15.87
N CYS A 648 -29.07 12.94 -15.81
CA CYS A 648 -27.80 13.18 -16.50
C CYS A 648 -27.96 13.11 -18.02
N GLN A 649 -28.73 12.14 -18.53
CA GLN A 649 -29.02 12.03 -19.96
C GLN A 649 -29.72 13.28 -20.47
N GLU A 650 -30.70 13.82 -19.74
CA GLU A 650 -31.36 15.07 -20.11
C GLU A 650 -30.40 16.25 -20.26
N ILE A 651 -29.41 16.35 -19.36
CA ILE A 651 -28.38 17.41 -19.41
C ILE A 651 -27.45 17.19 -20.61
N VAL A 652 -26.89 15.98 -20.74
CA VAL A 652 -25.89 15.65 -21.76
C VAL A 652 -26.49 15.67 -23.16
N SER A 653 -27.73 15.21 -23.33
CA SER A 653 -28.47 15.18 -24.60
C SER A 653 -29.36 16.41 -24.79
N CYS A 654 -29.19 17.45 -23.98
CA CYS A 654 -30.01 18.67 -24.04
C CYS A 654 -30.02 19.28 -25.44
N ARG A 655 -31.22 19.60 -25.92
CA ARG A 655 -31.53 20.28 -27.18
C ARG A 655 -32.24 21.60 -26.87
N GLY A 656 -32.00 22.62 -27.68
CA GLY A 656 -32.61 23.94 -27.52
C GLY A 656 -31.75 25.03 -28.14
N ASP A 657 -32.21 26.26 -28.00
CA ASP A 657 -31.44 27.43 -28.42
C ASP A 657 -30.39 27.79 -27.37
N HIS A 658 -29.22 28.22 -27.82
CA HIS A 658 -28.14 28.69 -26.94
C HIS A 658 -27.71 27.67 -25.86
N VAL A 659 -27.76 26.36 -26.17
CA VAL A 659 -27.30 25.32 -25.24
C VAL A 659 -25.81 25.51 -24.95
N ARG A 660 -25.48 25.64 -23.67
CA ARG A 660 -24.12 25.71 -23.14
C ARG A 660 -23.94 24.64 -22.08
N LEU A 661 -22.90 23.83 -22.23
CA LEU A 661 -22.57 22.74 -21.32
C LEU A 661 -21.45 23.15 -20.38
N ALA A 662 -21.52 22.64 -19.16
CA ALA A 662 -20.47 22.77 -18.17
C ALA A 662 -20.24 21.41 -17.51
N VAL A 663 -18.98 21.05 -17.35
CA VAL A 663 -18.55 19.92 -16.53
C VAL A 663 -17.49 20.44 -15.58
N ARG A 664 -17.60 20.05 -14.32
CA ARG A 664 -16.58 20.33 -13.30
C ARG A 664 -16.24 19.06 -12.54
N VAL A 665 -14.96 18.86 -12.29
CA VAL A 665 -14.45 17.71 -11.52
C VAL A 665 -13.61 18.20 -10.36
N ARG A 666 -13.80 17.60 -9.18
CA ARG A 666 -12.94 17.80 -8.02
C ARG A 666 -12.59 16.46 -7.39
N VAL A 667 -11.28 16.19 -7.35
CA VAL A 667 -10.69 15.05 -6.66
C VAL A 667 -10.20 15.52 -5.29
N PHE A 668 -10.76 14.93 -4.24
CA PHE A 668 -10.29 15.09 -2.87
C PHE A 668 -9.52 13.83 -2.50
N VAL A 669 -8.29 13.99 -2.02
CA VAL A 669 -7.39 12.87 -1.74
C VAL A 669 -7.23 12.70 -0.24
N TYR A 670 -7.26 11.44 0.18
CA TYR A 670 -7.15 10.97 1.55
C TYR A 670 -5.93 10.04 1.68
N PRO A 671 -5.59 9.57 2.89
CA PRO A 671 -4.50 8.62 3.07
C PRO A 671 -4.67 7.36 2.19
N GLU A 672 -3.57 6.65 1.95
CA GLU A 672 -3.56 5.44 1.10
C GLU A 672 -4.02 5.68 -0.34
N ASP A 673 -3.88 6.90 -0.86
CA ASP A 673 -4.37 7.31 -2.19
C ASP A 673 -5.89 7.12 -2.39
N ALA A 674 -6.66 6.93 -1.30
CA ALA A 674 -8.11 6.93 -1.33
C ALA A 674 -8.62 8.29 -1.80
N CYS A 675 -9.73 8.32 -2.54
CA CYS A 675 -10.22 9.58 -3.09
C CYS A 675 -11.75 9.67 -3.14
N ALA A 676 -12.24 10.90 -2.99
CA ALA A 676 -13.60 11.26 -3.33
C ALA A 676 -13.57 12.09 -4.62
N VAL A 677 -14.14 11.56 -5.69
CA VAL A 677 -14.24 12.25 -6.97
C VAL A 677 -15.64 12.79 -7.13
N TRP A 678 -15.78 14.10 -6.99
CA TRP A 678 -17.02 14.81 -7.25
C TRP A 678 -17.05 15.30 -8.69
N LEU A 679 -18.15 15.04 -9.37
CA LEU A 679 -18.40 15.42 -10.74
C LEU A 679 -19.75 16.14 -10.82
N MET A 680 -19.83 17.22 -11.59
CA MET A 680 -21.11 17.86 -11.86
C MET A 680 -21.24 18.13 -13.36
N PHE A 681 -22.27 17.55 -13.97
CA PHE A 681 -22.72 17.92 -15.31
C PHE A 681 -23.74 19.02 -15.18
N ALA A 682 -23.64 20.05 -16.00
CA ALA A 682 -24.65 21.09 -16.06
C ALA A 682 -24.87 21.57 -17.49
N CYS A 683 -26.06 22.10 -17.73
CA CYS A 683 -26.36 22.84 -18.93
C CYS A 683 -27.13 24.12 -18.57
N LYS A 684 -26.93 25.16 -19.38
CA LYS A 684 -27.88 26.27 -19.48
C LYS A 684 -28.35 26.37 -20.92
N TYR A 685 -29.64 26.62 -21.11
CA TYR A 685 -30.25 26.69 -22.43
C TYR A 685 -31.49 27.58 -22.39
N ARG A 686 -31.86 28.14 -23.54
CA ARG A 686 -33.13 28.85 -23.67
C ARG A 686 -34.20 27.82 -24.04
N SER A 687 -35.25 27.71 -23.23
CA SER A 687 -36.36 26.82 -23.53
C SER A 687 -37.09 27.33 -24.77
N VAL A 688 -37.23 26.47 -25.78
CA VAL A 688 -38.13 26.70 -26.90
C VAL A 688 -39.48 26.17 -26.42
N LEU A 689 -40.44 27.07 -26.16
CA LEU A 689 -41.82 26.70 -25.87
C LEU A 689 -42.49 26.16 -27.13
#